data_AF-A0A2V9CPM4-F1
#
_entry.id   AF-A0A2V9CPM4-F1
#
_cell.length_a   1.000
_cell.length_b   1.000
_cell.length_c   1.000
_cell.angle_alpha   90.00
_cell.angle_beta   90.00
_cell.angle_gamma   90.00
#
_symmetry.space_group_name_H-M   'P 1'
#
loop_
_entity.id
_entity.type
_entity.pdbx_description
1 polymer ?
#
loop_
_entity_poly.entity_id
_entity_poly.type
_entity_poly.pdbx_seq_one_letter_code
_entity_poly.pdbx_strand_id
1 'polypeptide(L)'
;MIRRSQFMLACLGLFFALPLFAQLQEPSPPVNLIIDSDMAVDADDVGDHAVMWALANRGEVKVLALICSSANDYSAPTMRAIANYYGHSDVPVGAHKGSTPNVNYSSTSQYTQQITNQFGTPGDTRFNYPDAVTVYRQALANAPDNSVYIVANGYYQPLRDLLQSPPDAISPLTGMQLVAQKVRRFVPSGGWFPAGTENNFLNDPDAASYVFANWPGEIVSVGANVGGDVITGPSPNSNPNQDPVKDAYNLFFGSQTTPAWGQVALLFAVRGGIGTNFSIGGYNGQTVVYDSTQSSPGQNYWYSSPNLGRSWMQKAISAAAMAAIINPLLQGSSNMPILRSISPANVPVGSPGQTITLTGTNFFPDSQVLFNGNSRPTTFVSGTQLGVQLSTSDLAQAGNQALSVLNSSEGGWQSNIINLNVYVSTPTLTGISPSSAIAGSGPVTLTATGTNFINSSVIQVNGAAYSTTFVSSTQLTSTLTATDLATAGWLSITVATPGGGMSAPLTFTVNNPVPSLSSISPSSVSAGSPGFTLTLTGSNFVPNSVVQVNGASRATTFVSATQLTASIPASDLTAGAYLSITVSSPTPGGGTSSAVTLTVNNPLPAITSISPNPVVALGPSFTLTVNGSGFIRGSVVRFDGSPTPTTFISATQLQAQISSNQIISIGQHSITVFNPAPGGGTSNSATLTVVSLLVKVVAPNPELAAALDVRPEPYVRREPFFPELV
;
A
#
# COMPACT_ATOMS: atom_id res chain seq x y z
N MET A 1 -40.24 21.48 59.28
CA MET A 1 -41.70 21.27 59.26
C MET A 1 -42.36 22.51 58.65
N ILE A 2 -42.99 22.38 57.47
CA ILE A 2 -44.36 22.84 57.10
C ILE A 2 -44.80 24.21 57.67
N ARG A 3 -45.33 25.23 56.97
CA ARG A 3 -45.80 25.54 55.60
C ARG A 3 -46.17 27.05 55.55
N ARG A 4 -46.07 27.67 54.35
CA ARG A 4 -46.98 28.66 53.69
C ARG A 4 -47.40 29.97 54.41
N SER A 5 -47.17 31.12 53.73
CA SER A 5 -48.21 31.83 52.94
C SER A 5 -47.68 33.15 52.33
N GLN A 6 -47.96 33.36 51.05
CA GLN A 6 -47.82 34.63 50.31
C GLN A 6 -48.85 35.67 50.79
N PHE A 7 -48.61 36.98 50.57
CA PHE A 7 -49.49 37.93 49.84
C PHE A 7 -48.94 39.39 49.88
N MET A 8 -48.61 39.92 48.68
CA MET A 8 -48.99 41.21 48.07
C MET A 8 -48.50 42.62 48.49
N LEU A 9 -48.39 43.43 47.42
CA LEU A 9 -48.34 44.90 47.21
C LEU A 9 -46.97 45.60 47.40
N ALA A 10 -46.26 46.09 46.37
CA ALA A 10 -46.54 46.96 45.19
C ALA A 10 -46.64 48.47 45.51
N CYS A 11 -45.67 49.26 45.02
CA CYS A 11 -45.76 50.67 44.56
C CYS A 11 -44.43 51.03 43.86
N LEU A 12 -44.40 51.07 42.53
CA LEU A 12 -44.58 52.25 41.66
C LEU A 12 -43.32 53.13 41.52
N GLY A 13 -42.61 52.93 40.41
CA GLY A 13 -41.67 53.89 39.81
C GLY A 13 -41.84 53.83 38.30
N LEU A 14 -42.77 54.63 37.78
CA LEU A 14 -43.00 54.82 36.34
C LEU A 14 -41.76 55.49 35.72
N PHE A 15 -41.00 54.75 34.93
CA PHE A 15 -40.32 55.32 33.77
C PHE A 15 -41.30 55.25 32.60
N PHE A 16 -41.54 56.40 31.95
CA PHE A 16 -42.21 56.46 30.66
C PHE A 16 -41.39 55.67 29.63
N ALA A 17 -41.72 54.39 29.44
CA ALA A 17 -41.36 53.67 28.23
C ALA A 17 -42.30 54.16 27.13
N LEU A 18 -41.82 55.09 26.30
CA LEU A 18 -42.30 55.24 24.93
C LEU A 18 -42.40 53.83 24.31
N PRO A 19 -43.41 53.53 23.48
CA PRO A 19 -43.42 52.26 22.78
C PRO A 19 -42.17 52.24 21.89
N LEU A 20 -41.18 51.43 22.26
CA LEU A 20 -40.05 51.16 21.41
C LEU A 20 -40.65 50.47 20.18
N PHE A 21 -40.80 51.22 19.08
CA PHE A 21 -41.08 50.61 17.78
C PHE A 21 -40.04 49.51 17.60
N ALA A 22 -40.48 48.26 17.48
CA ALA A 22 -39.56 47.14 17.26
C ALA A 22 -38.90 47.32 15.90
N GLN A 23 -37.76 48.00 15.88
CA GLN A 23 -36.96 48.22 14.68
C GLN A 23 -36.64 46.85 14.06
N LEU A 24 -36.73 46.74 12.72
CA LEU A 24 -36.39 45.51 12.00
C LEU A 24 -35.01 45.02 12.45
N GLN A 25 -34.92 43.73 12.77
CA GLN A 25 -33.68 43.15 13.25
C GLN A 25 -32.66 43.04 12.11
N GLU A 26 -31.44 43.49 12.35
CA GLU A 26 -30.31 43.28 11.44
C GLU A 26 -29.99 41.79 11.29
N PRO A 27 -29.64 41.31 10.08
CA PRO A 27 -29.28 39.91 9.86
C PRO A 27 -27.99 39.53 10.60
N SER A 28 -27.88 38.26 10.99
CA SER A 28 -26.66 37.69 11.57
C SER A 28 -26.01 36.75 10.54
N PRO A 29 -24.80 37.06 10.05
CA PRO A 29 -24.07 36.14 9.17
C PRO A 29 -23.64 34.83 9.88
N PRO A 30 -23.58 33.69 9.17
CA PRO A 30 -24.02 33.51 7.79
C PRO A 30 -25.56 33.51 7.68
N VAL A 31 -26.08 34.21 6.68
CA VAL A 31 -27.52 34.21 6.37
C VAL A 31 -27.87 32.97 5.55
N ASN A 32 -28.86 32.19 6.00
CA ASN A 32 -29.43 31.09 5.22
C ASN A 32 -30.29 31.67 4.09
N LEU A 33 -29.81 31.62 2.85
CA LEU A 33 -30.41 32.31 1.72
C LEU A 33 -31.01 31.34 0.71
N ILE A 34 -32.23 31.61 0.25
CA ILE A 34 -32.76 31.11 -1.02
C ILE A 34 -32.85 32.31 -1.96
N ILE A 35 -32.29 32.18 -3.16
CA ILE A 35 -32.42 33.18 -4.21
C ILE A 35 -33.38 32.67 -5.28
N ASP A 36 -34.34 33.49 -5.66
CA ASP A 36 -35.28 33.25 -6.75
C ASP A 36 -35.05 34.29 -7.85
N SER A 37 -34.70 33.81 -9.04
CA SER A 37 -34.20 34.60 -10.16
C SER A 37 -34.92 34.21 -11.45
N ASP A 38 -35.23 35.21 -12.27
CA ASP A 38 -35.82 35.02 -13.60
C ASP A 38 -34.79 34.91 -14.74
N MET A 39 -33.51 34.75 -14.43
CA MET A 39 -32.34 34.36 -15.27
C MET A 39 -32.66 34.03 -16.73
N ALA A 40 -33.01 35.02 -17.53
CA ALA A 40 -33.37 34.84 -18.95
C ALA A 40 -33.54 36.17 -19.64
N VAL A 41 -34.21 37.11 -18.96
CA VAL A 41 -34.60 38.40 -19.51
C VAL A 41 -33.37 39.27 -19.66
N ASP A 42 -32.89 39.91 -18.60
CA ASP A 42 -31.62 40.61 -18.55
C ASP A 42 -30.54 39.82 -17.81
N ALA A 43 -29.30 40.32 -17.90
CA ALA A 43 -28.12 39.68 -17.30
C ALA A 43 -27.83 40.16 -15.87
N ASP A 44 -28.70 40.95 -15.26
CA ASP A 44 -28.54 41.45 -13.89
C ASP A 44 -28.61 40.32 -12.85
N ASP A 45 -29.48 39.32 -13.05
CA ASP A 45 -29.54 38.06 -12.26
C ASP A 45 -28.22 37.29 -12.27
N VAL A 46 -27.46 37.36 -13.38
CA VAL A 46 -26.11 36.79 -13.44
C VAL A 46 -25.20 37.52 -12.47
N GLY A 47 -25.36 38.85 -12.37
CA GLY A 47 -24.68 39.68 -11.37
C GLY A 47 -25.16 39.41 -9.94
N ASP A 48 -26.45 39.14 -9.72
CA ASP A 48 -26.98 38.72 -8.43
C ASP A 48 -26.31 37.44 -7.94
N HIS A 49 -26.21 36.43 -8.82
CA HIS A 49 -25.55 35.17 -8.50
C HIS A 49 -24.06 35.38 -8.22
N ALA A 50 -23.37 36.21 -8.99
CA ALA A 50 -21.97 36.54 -8.76
C ALA A 50 -21.74 37.22 -7.40
N VAL A 51 -22.58 38.20 -7.04
CA VAL A 51 -22.54 38.86 -5.73
C VAL A 51 -22.88 37.89 -4.60
N MET A 52 -23.88 37.03 -4.80
CA MET A 52 -24.26 36.00 -3.83
C MET A 52 -23.11 35.03 -3.57
N TRP A 53 -22.43 34.54 -4.61
CA TRP A 53 -21.29 33.65 -4.45
C TRP A 53 -20.10 34.36 -3.81
N ALA A 54 -19.85 35.62 -4.16
CA ALA A 54 -18.85 36.44 -3.48
C ALA A 54 -19.13 36.56 -1.97
N LEU A 55 -20.39 36.75 -1.57
CA LEU A 55 -20.80 36.79 -0.16
C LEU A 55 -20.73 35.41 0.51
N ALA A 56 -21.09 34.33 -0.18
CA ALA A 56 -20.99 32.96 0.32
C ALA A 56 -19.54 32.58 0.61
N ASN A 57 -18.60 32.92 -0.28
CA ASN A 57 -17.18 32.65 -0.11
C ASN A 57 -16.55 33.45 1.04
N ARG A 58 -17.15 34.59 1.43
CA ARG A 58 -16.76 35.36 2.62
C ARG A 58 -17.37 34.80 3.92
N GLY A 59 -18.14 33.71 3.84
CA GLY A 59 -18.87 33.16 4.97
C GLY A 59 -20.05 34.03 5.42
N GLU A 60 -20.49 34.99 4.60
CA GLU A 60 -21.61 35.86 4.93
C GLU A 60 -22.96 35.22 4.59
N VAL A 61 -22.97 34.26 3.65
CA VAL A 61 -24.17 33.58 3.15
C VAL A 61 -23.96 32.08 3.15
N LYS A 62 -25.00 31.35 3.55
CA LYS A 62 -25.16 29.94 3.25
C LYS A 62 -26.31 29.80 2.24
N VAL A 63 -25.98 29.54 0.99
CA VAL A 63 -26.98 29.37 -0.07
C VAL A 63 -27.65 28.00 0.08
N LEU A 64 -28.95 27.99 0.35
CA LEU A 64 -29.73 26.76 0.54
C LEU A 64 -30.29 26.21 -0.78
N ALA A 65 -30.66 27.09 -1.70
CA ALA A 65 -31.20 26.74 -3.01
C ALA A 65 -31.12 27.91 -3.99
N LEU A 66 -31.00 27.58 -5.28
CA LEU A 66 -31.27 28.49 -6.38
C LEU A 66 -32.62 28.12 -6.98
N ILE A 67 -33.51 29.10 -7.13
CA ILE A 67 -34.80 28.91 -7.76
C ILE A 67 -34.83 29.71 -9.06
N CYS A 68 -35.15 29.02 -10.14
CA CYS A 68 -35.38 29.62 -11.44
C CYS A 68 -36.87 29.78 -11.66
N SER A 69 -37.37 31.01 -11.63
CA SER A 69 -38.77 31.34 -11.88
C SER A 69 -39.11 31.55 -13.35
N SER A 70 -38.10 31.68 -14.22
CA SER A 70 -38.28 31.75 -15.67
C SER A 70 -38.58 30.39 -16.31
N ALA A 71 -39.35 30.42 -17.40
CA ALA A 71 -39.65 29.28 -18.25
C ALA A 71 -38.80 29.27 -19.54
N ASN A 72 -37.60 29.86 -19.52
CA ASN A 72 -36.60 29.63 -20.57
C ASN A 72 -35.88 28.29 -20.33
N ASP A 73 -35.68 27.52 -21.40
CA ASP A 73 -35.10 26.17 -21.31
C ASP A 73 -33.67 26.15 -20.76
N TYR A 74 -32.92 27.24 -20.86
CA TYR A 74 -31.51 27.29 -20.50
C TYR A 74 -31.24 28.06 -19.20
N SER A 75 -32.26 28.60 -18.53
CA SER A 75 -32.10 29.38 -17.31
C SER A 75 -31.53 28.58 -16.14
N ALA A 76 -32.16 27.46 -15.78
CA ALA A 76 -31.67 26.57 -14.73
C ALA A 76 -30.28 25.97 -15.05
N PRO A 77 -30.01 25.49 -16.29
CA PRO A 77 -28.65 25.14 -16.71
C PRO A 77 -27.63 26.28 -16.57
N THR A 78 -28.02 27.53 -16.87
CA THR A 78 -27.15 28.71 -16.72
C THR A 78 -26.83 28.96 -15.25
N MET A 79 -27.83 28.91 -14.36
CA MET A 79 -27.60 28.99 -12.91
C MET A 79 -26.65 27.89 -12.43
N ARG A 80 -26.83 26.65 -12.92
CA ARG A 80 -25.92 25.53 -12.60
C ARG A 80 -24.51 25.77 -13.12
N ALA A 81 -24.34 26.29 -14.34
CA ALA A 81 -23.04 26.62 -14.91
C ALA A 81 -22.30 27.66 -14.05
N ILE A 82 -23.01 28.72 -13.63
CA ILE A 82 -22.46 29.76 -12.75
C ILE A 82 -22.12 29.18 -11.36
N ALA A 83 -23.00 28.38 -10.76
CA ALA A 83 -22.73 27.73 -9.48
C ALA A 83 -21.48 26.82 -9.56
N ASN A 84 -21.37 26.02 -10.63
CA ASN A 84 -20.19 25.17 -10.88
C ASN A 84 -18.92 25.99 -11.11
N TYR A 85 -19.03 27.15 -11.77
CA TYR A 85 -17.92 28.06 -11.97
C TYR A 85 -17.32 28.49 -10.63
N TYR A 86 -18.17 28.86 -9.66
CA TYR A 86 -17.76 29.23 -8.30
C TYR A 86 -17.54 28.04 -7.35
N GLY A 87 -17.62 26.79 -7.83
CA GLY A 87 -17.36 25.59 -7.04
C GLY A 87 -18.50 25.10 -6.15
N HIS A 88 -19.73 25.57 -6.38
CA HIS A 88 -20.94 25.25 -5.60
C HIS A 88 -21.88 24.31 -6.36
N SER A 89 -21.33 23.22 -6.91
CA SER A 89 -22.10 22.22 -7.69
C SER A 89 -23.09 21.42 -6.85
N ASP A 90 -22.94 21.44 -5.53
CA ASP A 90 -23.77 20.76 -4.53
C ASP A 90 -25.07 21.52 -4.21
N VAL A 91 -25.14 22.83 -4.48
CA VAL A 91 -26.35 23.63 -4.21
C VAL A 91 -27.48 23.19 -5.16
N PRO A 92 -28.69 22.90 -4.65
CA PRO A 92 -29.80 22.46 -5.49
C PRO A 92 -30.34 23.62 -6.34
N VAL A 93 -30.71 23.30 -7.58
CA VAL A 93 -31.31 24.23 -8.54
C VAL A 93 -32.71 23.72 -8.88
N GLY A 94 -33.73 24.51 -8.55
CA GLY A 94 -35.13 24.24 -8.90
C GLY A 94 -35.54 25.01 -10.15
N ALA A 95 -36.14 24.31 -11.12
CA ALA A 95 -36.60 24.91 -12.36
C ALA A 95 -38.11 25.03 -12.40
N HIS A 96 -38.62 26.20 -12.77
CA HIS A 96 -40.05 26.37 -13.07
C HIS A 96 -40.48 25.46 -14.22
N LYS A 97 -41.48 24.62 -13.95
CA LYS A 97 -42.04 23.68 -14.94
C LYS A 97 -43.27 24.22 -15.67
N GLY A 98 -43.84 25.30 -15.16
CA GLY A 98 -44.99 25.96 -15.77
C GLY A 98 -44.61 26.81 -16.99
N SER A 99 -45.58 27.58 -17.44
CA SER A 99 -45.40 28.66 -18.42
C SER A 99 -45.27 29.98 -17.68
N THR A 100 -44.29 30.81 -18.06
CA THR A 100 -44.23 32.21 -17.59
C THR A 100 -45.33 33.03 -18.26
N PRO A 101 -45.92 34.02 -17.57
CA PRO A 101 -46.92 34.89 -18.17
C PRO A 101 -46.25 35.96 -19.05
N ASN A 102 -46.89 36.22 -20.18
CA ASN A 102 -46.48 37.10 -21.29
C ASN A 102 -45.12 36.78 -21.96
N VAL A 103 -45.22 36.30 -23.20
CA VAL A 103 -44.22 35.51 -23.95
C VAL A 103 -43.06 36.29 -24.58
N ASN A 104 -43.02 37.62 -24.46
CA ASN A 104 -42.10 38.40 -25.29
C ASN A 104 -40.64 38.42 -24.78
N TYR A 105 -40.38 38.08 -23.51
CA TYR A 105 -39.02 38.13 -22.94
C TYR A 105 -38.62 36.92 -22.08
N SER A 106 -39.57 36.12 -21.60
CA SER A 106 -39.30 35.05 -20.62
C SER A 106 -39.01 33.67 -21.25
N SER A 107 -39.37 33.44 -22.52
CA SER A 107 -39.07 32.18 -23.23
C SER A 107 -37.77 32.24 -24.06
N THR A 108 -37.30 33.44 -24.41
CA THR A 108 -36.11 33.65 -25.25
C THR A 108 -35.10 34.52 -24.52
N SER A 109 -33.85 34.07 -24.41
CA SER A 109 -32.75 34.81 -23.80
C SER A 109 -31.62 35.03 -24.80
N GLN A 110 -30.92 36.16 -24.71
CA GLN A 110 -29.76 36.44 -25.54
C GLN A 110 -28.49 35.73 -25.06
N TYR A 111 -28.46 35.20 -23.82
CA TYR A 111 -27.24 34.67 -23.23
C TYR A 111 -27.36 33.24 -22.68
N THR A 112 -28.51 32.82 -22.11
CA THR A 112 -28.57 31.57 -21.31
C THR A 112 -28.13 30.32 -22.07
N GLN A 113 -28.52 30.17 -23.35
CA GLN A 113 -28.10 29.04 -24.18
C GLN A 113 -26.58 29.03 -24.41
N GLN A 114 -25.99 30.19 -24.70
CA GLN A 114 -24.56 30.30 -24.95
C GLN A 114 -23.75 30.02 -23.67
N ILE A 115 -24.16 30.58 -22.53
CA ILE A 115 -23.51 30.30 -21.24
C ILE A 115 -23.61 28.83 -20.88
N THR A 116 -24.77 28.21 -21.10
CA THR A 116 -24.95 26.77 -20.89
C THR A 116 -24.02 25.94 -21.76
N ASN A 117 -23.89 26.28 -23.04
CA ASN A 117 -23.04 25.55 -23.97
C ASN A 117 -21.54 25.75 -23.71
N GLN A 118 -21.13 26.94 -23.25
CA GLN A 118 -19.72 27.27 -23.06
C GLN A 118 -19.19 26.87 -21.68
N PHE A 119 -19.99 27.06 -20.63
CA PHE A 119 -19.57 26.87 -19.24
C PHE A 119 -20.31 25.77 -18.51
N GLY A 120 -21.44 25.32 -19.06
CA GLY A 120 -22.26 24.24 -18.51
C GLY A 120 -22.13 22.94 -19.32
N THR A 121 -23.24 22.22 -19.42
CA THR A 121 -23.35 21.02 -20.25
C THR A 121 -24.07 21.39 -21.55
N PRO A 122 -23.42 21.28 -22.73
CA PRO A 122 -24.06 21.59 -24.00
C PRO A 122 -25.36 20.80 -24.22
N GLY A 123 -26.43 21.51 -24.57
CA GLY A 123 -27.76 20.92 -24.79
C GLY A 123 -28.55 20.58 -23.53
N ASP A 124 -28.03 20.89 -22.33
CA ASP A 124 -28.79 20.75 -21.09
C ASP A 124 -29.99 21.72 -21.06
N THR A 125 -31.08 21.32 -20.41
CA THR A 125 -32.32 22.09 -20.35
C THR A 125 -32.96 22.01 -18.96
N ARG A 126 -33.85 22.96 -18.67
CA ARG A 126 -34.62 23.05 -17.42
C ARG A 126 -35.38 21.76 -17.09
N PHE A 127 -35.68 20.91 -18.08
CA PHE A 127 -36.37 19.64 -17.88
C PHE A 127 -35.56 18.62 -17.06
N ASN A 128 -34.22 18.73 -17.06
CA ASN A 128 -33.33 17.86 -16.30
C ASN A 128 -33.20 18.25 -14.81
N TYR A 129 -33.79 19.37 -14.40
CA TYR A 129 -33.73 19.88 -13.02
C TYR A 129 -35.03 19.52 -12.27
N PRO A 130 -35.01 19.37 -10.94
CA PRO A 130 -36.24 19.24 -10.15
C PRO A 130 -37.14 20.47 -10.30
N ASP A 131 -38.43 20.31 -10.03
CA ASP A 131 -39.38 21.42 -10.01
C ASP A 131 -39.03 22.45 -8.91
N ALA A 132 -39.24 23.74 -9.21
CA ALA A 132 -38.93 24.84 -8.30
C ALA A 132 -39.61 24.71 -6.92
N VAL A 133 -40.88 24.31 -6.86
CA VAL A 133 -41.60 24.12 -5.59
C VAL A 133 -41.00 22.96 -4.79
N THR A 134 -40.58 21.90 -5.47
CA THR A 134 -39.88 20.76 -4.83
C THR A 134 -38.62 21.23 -4.12
N VAL A 135 -37.77 22.02 -4.79
CA VAL A 135 -36.52 22.53 -4.21
C VAL A 135 -36.77 23.52 -3.09
N TYR A 136 -37.76 24.42 -3.23
CA TYR A 136 -38.18 25.30 -2.14
C TYR A 136 -38.57 24.52 -0.88
N ARG A 137 -39.43 23.51 -1.03
CA ARG A 137 -39.89 22.70 0.11
C ARG A 137 -38.74 21.94 0.75
N GLN A 138 -37.80 21.39 -0.04
CA GLN A 138 -36.60 20.72 0.48
C GLN A 138 -35.71 21.68 1.29
N ALA A 139 -35.42 22.86 0.74
CA ALA A 139 -34.58 23.85 1.40
C ALA A 139 -35.20 24.33 2.72
N LEU A 140 -36.51 24.64 2.73
CA LEU A 140 -37.21 25.09 3.92
C LEU A 140 -37.39 23.98 4.97
N ALA A 141 -37.76 22.77 4.57
CA ALA A 141 -37.94 21.64 5.50
C ALA A 141 -36.64 21.32 6.27
N ASN A 142 -35.50 21.43 5.60
CA ASN A 142 -34.19 21.15 6.18
C ASN A 142 -33.59 22.34 6.96
N ALA A 143 -34.16 23.54 6.84
CA ALA A 143 -33.66 24.72 7.53
C ALA A 143 -34.15 24.79 8.99
N PRO A 144 -33.38 25.41 9.89
CA PRO A 144 -33.89 25.81 11.21
C PRO A 144 -35.08 26.77 11.09
N ASP A 145 -35.99 26.72 12.07
CA ASP A 145 -37.14 27.62 12.14
C ASP A 145 -36.70 29.08 12.22
N ASN A 146 -37.45 29.97 11.57
CA ASN A 146 -37.22 31.42 11.56
C ASN A 146 -35.78 31.82 11.19
N SER A 147 -35.17 31.11 10.23
CA SER A 147 -33.76 31.32 9.87
C SER A 147 -33.54 31.67 8.40
N VAL A 148 -34.50 31.38 7.52
CA VAL A 148 -34.32 31.50 6.07
C VAL A 148 -34.67 32.90 5.60
N TYR A 149 -33.84 33.46 4.73
CA TYR A 149 -34.11 34.67 3.97
C TYR A 149 -34.40 34.26 2.53
N ILE A 150 -35.50 34.76 1.96
CA ILE A 150 -35.82 34.56 0.55
C ILE A 150 -35.66 35.91 -0.14
N VAL A 151 -34.74 35.98 -1.10
CA VAL A 151 -34.59 37.11 -2.01
C VAL A 151 -35.21 36.69 -3.33
N ALA A 152 -36.26 37.39 -3.77
CA ALA A 152 -36.93 37.11 -5.02
C ALA A 152 -36.79 38.29 -5.97
N ASN A 153 -36.04 38.07 -7.04
CA ASN A 153 -35.70 39.06 -8.05
C ASN A 153 -36.42 38.79 -9.39
N GLY A 154 -37.17 37.69 -9.48
CA GLY A 154 -37.90 37.30 -10.69
C GLY A 154 -39.41 37.17 -10.52
N TYR A 155 -40.00 36.21 -11.25
CA TYR A 155 -41.43 35.97 -11.28
C TYR A 155 -41.94 35.23 -10.02
N TYR A 156 -43.22 35.40 -9.71
CA TYR A 156 -43.81 34.98 -8.43
C TYR A 156 -44.58 33.67 -8.50
N GLN A 157 -44.76 33.08 -9.70
CA GLN A 157 -45.45 31.78 -9.87
C GLN A 157 -44.90 30.67 -8.96
N PRO A 158 -43.58 30.38 -8.90
CA PRO A 158 -43.07 29.34 -8.00
C PRO A 158 -43.35 29.63 -6.52
N LEU A 159 -43.32 30.91 -6.12
CA LEU A 159 -43.65 31.32 -4.75
C LEU A 159 -45.15 31.17 -4.45
N ARG A 160 -46.03 31.54 -5.37
CA ARG A 160 -47.48 31.28 -5.25
C ARG A 160 -47.74 29.79 -5.11
N ASP A 161 -47.15 28.99 -6.00
CA ASP A 161 -47.34 27.55 -6.04
C ASP A 161 -46.73 26.87 -4.79
N LEU A 162 -45.62 27.40 -4.26
CA LEU A 162 -45.11 27.03 -2.94
C LEU A 162 -46.16 27.31 -1.86
N LEU A 163 -46.68 28.53 -1.75
CA LEU A 163 -47.67 28.87 -0.72
C LEU A 163 -48.95 28.01 -0.82
N GLN A 164 -49.33 27.60 -2.03
CA GLN A 164 -50.48 26.75 -2.32
C GLN A 164 -50.18 25.25 -2.18
N SER A 165 -48.92 24.85 -2.08
CA SER A 165 -48.55 23.44 -2.06
C SER A 165 -49.12 22.70 -0.84
N PRO A 166 -49.71 21.50 -1.03
CA PRO A 166 -50.18 20.67 0.07
C PRO A 166 -48.99 20.06 0.84
N PRO A 167 -49.25 19.41 2.00
CA PRO A 167 -48.29 18.48 2.58
C PRO A 167 -47.87 17.41 1.56
N ASP A 168 -46.62 16.96 1.67
CA ASP A 168 -46.05 15.96 0.78
C ASP A 168 -45.02 15.09 1.52
N ALA A 169 -44.26 14.28 0.76
CA ALA A 169 -43.21 13.43 1.32
C ALA A 169 -42.00 14.20 1.89
N ILE A 170 -41.84 15.49 1.54
CA ILE A 170 -40.73 16.34 2.03
C ILE A 170 -41.08 16.93 3.40
N SER A 171 -42.32 17.39 3.57
CA SER A 171 -42.78 17.98 4.82
C SER A 171 -44.28 17.73 5.05
N PRO A 172 -44.69 17.38 6.29
CA PRO A 172 -46.10 17.26 6.65
C PRO A 172 -46.84 18.61 6.70
N LEU A 173 -46.13 19.74 6.54
CA LEU A 173 -46.73 21.06 6.49
C LEU A 173 -47.15 21.44 5.06
N THR A 174 -48.27 22.16 4.96
CA THR A 174 -48.57 22.93 3.74
C THR A 174 -47.44 23.93 3.48
N GLY A 175 -47.26 24.36 2.23
CA GLY A 175 -46.21 25.33 1.93
C GLY A 175 -46.41 26.67 2.66
N MET A 176 -47.66 27.12 2.84
CA MET A 176 -47.98 28.27 3.69
C MET A 176 -47.45 28.12 5.12
N GLN A 177 -47.72 26.98 5.78
CA GLN A 177 -47.23 26.69 7.12
C GLN A 177 -45.70 26.55 7.17
N LEU A 178 -45.11 25.95 6.15
CA LEU A 178 -43.67 25.78 6.05
C LEU A 178 -42.95 27.13 5.91
N VAL A 179 -43.45 28.02 5.06
CA VAL A 179 -42.95 29.40 4.93
C VAL A 179 -43.09 30.13 6.26
N ALA A 180 -44.27 30.07 6.89
CA ALA A 180 -44.51 30.72 8.19
C ALA A 180 -43.54 30.25 9.29
N GLN A 181 -43.19 28.97 9.29
CA GLN A 181 -42.30 28.40 10.29
C GLN A 181 -40.83 28.71 10.00
N LYS A 182 -40.41 28.68 8.74
CA LYS A 182 -38.98 28.62 8.37
C LYS A 182 -38.41 29.96 7.95
N VAL A 183 -39.22 30.81 7.31
CA VAL A 183 -38.74 32.06 6.70
C VAL A 183 -38.74 33.20 7.72
N ARG A 184 -37.55 33.75 7.98
CA ARG A 184 -37.35 34.93 8.82
C ARG A 184 -37.79 36.21 8.12
N ARG A 185 -37.45 36.35 6.84
CA ARG A 185 -37.69 37.55 6.04
C ARG A 185 -37.81 37.23 4.57
N PHE A 186 -38.82 37.82 3.93
CA PHE A 186 -38.95 37.88 2.49
C PHE A 186 -38.49 39.25 1.98
N VAL A 187 -37.58 39.26 1.02
CA VAL A 187 -36.99 40.47 0.43
C VAL A 187 -37.21 40.44 -1.08
N PRO A 188 -38.42 40.78 -1.56
CA PRO A 188 -38.68 40.87 -2.99
C PRO A 188 -38.04 42.14 -3.57
N SER A 189 -37.30 42.00 -4.67
CA SER A 189 -37.03 43.12 -5.58
C SER A 189 -38.23 43.24 -6.52
N GLY A 190 -39.13 44.15 -6.21
CA GLY A 190 -40.41 44.25 -6.92
C GLY A 190 -41.24 45.44 -6.46
N GLY A 191 -41.94 46.05 -7.41
CA GLY A 191 -42.77 47.24 -7.22
C GLY A 191 -42.01 48.56 -7.24
N TRP A 192 -42.78 49.65 -7.07
CA TRP A 192 -42.28 51.01 -6.89
C TRP A 192 -43.01 51.62 -5.69
N PHE A 193 -42.27 52.15 -4.71
CA PHE A 193 -42.87 52.55 -3.44
C PHE A 193 -42.89 54.07 -3.26
N PRO A 194 -43.98 54.65 -2.71
CA PRO A 194 -45.14 53.96 -2.13
C PRO A 194 -46.20 53.47 -3.14
N ALA A 195 -46.14 53.86 -4.41
CA ALA A 195 -46.99 53.32 -5.47
C ALA A 195 -46.31 53.44 -6.83
N GLY A 196 -46.63 52.53 -7.76
CA GLY A 196 -46.17 52.58 -9.14
C GLY A 196 -46.21 51.22 -9.81
N THR A 197 -45.27 50.98 -10.72
CA THR A 197 -45.27 49.80 -11.60
C THR A 197 -43.85 49.28 -11.77
N GLU A 198 -43.70 47.96 -11.82
CA GLU A 198 -42.43 47.26 -11.97
C GLU A 198 -42.62 46.04 -12.91
N ASN A 199 -41.56 45.63 -13.59
CA ASN A 199 -41.59 44.65 -14.67
C ASN A 199 -42.09 43.27 -14.23
N ASN A 200 -41.61 42.73 -13.12
CA ASN A 200 -41.98 41.41 -12.63
C ASN A 200 -43.45 41.37 -12.18
N PHE A 201 -43.96 42.45 -11.58
CA PHE A 201 -45.38 42.56 -11.28
C PHE A 201 -46.25 42.69 -12.54
N LEU A 202 -45.79 43.40 -13.57
CA LEU A 202 -46.51 43.53 -14.84
C LEU A 202 -46.59 42.19 -15.59
N ASN A 203 -45.51 41.43 -15.57
CA ASN A 203 -45.44 40.15 -16.26
C ASN A 203 -46.14 39.03 -15.48
N ASP A 204 -46.20 39.11 -14.15
CA ASP A 204 -46.83 38.08 -13.31
C ASP A 204 -47.79 38.65 -12.23
N PRO A 205 -48.82 39.41 -12.64
CA PRO A 205 -49.66 40.18 -11.72
C PRO A 205 -50.48 39.30 -10.78
N ASP A 206 -50.98 38.15 -11.25
CA ASP A 206 -51.83 37.26 -10.44
C ASP A 206 -51.02 36.58 -9.33
N ALA A 207 -49.83 36.06 -9.65
CA ALA A 207 -49.00 35.40 -8.65
C ALA A 207 -48.39 36.43 -7.69
N ALA A 208 -47.94 37.59 -8.17
CA ALA A 208 -47.48 38.67 -7.32
C ALA A 208 -48.59 39.12 -6.36
N SER A 209 -49.80 39.40 -6.86
CA SER A 209 -50.95 39.76 -6.01
C SER A 209 -51.21 38.71 -4.94
N TYR A 210 -51.23 37.43 -5.31
CA TYR A 210 -51.43 36.34 -4.35
C TYR A 210 -50.32 36.26 -3.29
N VAL A 211 -49.04 36.33 -3.68
CA VAL A 211 -47.91 36.23 -2.76
C VAL A 211 -47.93 37.37 -1.75
N PHE A 212 -48.08 38.62 -2.21
CA PHE A 212 -48.11 39.79 -1.31
C PHE A 212 -49.36 39.83 -0.43
N ALA A 213 -50.50 39.34 -0.90
CA ALA A 213 -51.70 39.22 -0.08
C ALA A 213 -51.54 38.16 1.02
N ASN A 214 -50.94 37.02 0.71
CA ASN A 214 -50.99 35.82 1.56
C ASN A 214 -49.68 35.50 2.30
N TRP A 215 -48.59 36.25 2.11
CA TRP A 215 -47.34 35.96 2.79
C TRP A 215 -47.49 35.96 4.32
N PRO A 216 -47.11 34.88 5.02
CA PRO A 216 -47.45 34.71 6.44
C PRO A 216 -46.50 35.45 7.41
N GLY A 217 -45.42 36.07 6.91
CA GLY A 217 -44.37 36.66 7.73
C GLY A 217 -43.92 38.05 7.30
N GLU A 218 -42.70 38.40 7.71
CA GLU A 218 -42.05 39.68 7.44
C GLU A 218 -41.75 39.85 5.93
N ILE A 219 -42.16 40.99 5.36
CA ILE A 219 -41.79 41.42 4.01
C ILE A 219 -41.04 42.74 4.11
N VAL A 220 -39.87 42.83 3.48
CA VAL A 220 -39.19 44.11 3.23
C VAL A 220 -39.02 44.27 1.73
N SER A 221 -39.95 44.98 1.10
CA SER A 221 -39.94 45.17 -0.35
C SER A 221 -38.86 46.17 -0.77
N VAL A 222 -38.13 45.81 -1.82
CA VAL A 222 -37.12 46.67 -2.43
C VAL A 222 -37.67 47.11 -3.78
N GLY A 223 -38.02 48.39 -3.89
CA GLY A 223 -38.58 48.90 -5.14
C GLY A 223 -37.52 49.02 -6.23
N ALA A 224 -37.94 48.94 -7.49
CA ALA A 224 -37.05 49.06 -8.65
C ALA A 224 -36.24 50.38 -8.63
N ASN A 225 -36.81 51.46 -8.08
CA ASN A 225 -36.16 52.76 -7.93
C ASN A 225 -34.96 52.76 -6.97
N VAL A 226 -34.78 51.72 -6.14
CA VAL A 226 -33.65 51.62 -5.20
C VAL A 226 -32.38 51.20 -5.93
N GLY A 227 -32.51 50.26 -6.87
CA GLY A 227 -31.41 49.68 -7.66
C GLY A 227 -31.26 50.26 -9.08
N GLY A 228 -32.33 50.85 -9.64
CA GLY A 228 -32.38 51.27 -11.06
C GLY A 228 -31.39 52.35 -11.48
N ASP A 229 -30.82 53.11 -10.55
CA ASP A 229 -29.78 54.12 -10.77
C ASP A 229 -28.38 53.67 -10.28
N VAL A 230 -28.28 52.49 -9.66
CA VAL A 230 -27.04 51.90 -9.14
C VAL A 230 -26.42 51.04 -10.24
N ILE A 231 -25.47 51.59 -10.99
CA ILE A 231 -24.86 50.89 -12.13
C ILE A 231 -23.70 50.00 -11.68
N THR A 232 -23.78 48.71 -12.00
CA THR A 232 -22.79 47.69 -11.64
C THR A 232 -22.41 46.85 -12.86
N GLY A 233 -21.26 46.17 -12.79
CA GLY A 233 -20.85 45.24 -13.84
C GLY A 233 -19.63 44.40 -13.44
N PRO A 234 -19.40 43.29 -14.17
CA PRO A 234 -18.21 42.46 -13.98
C PRO A 234 -16.93 43.24 -14.26
N SER A 235 -15.79 42.69 -13.84
CA SER A 235 -14.50 43.34 -14.04
C SER A 235 -14.27 43.70 -15.52
N PRO A 236 -13.83 44.92 -15.85
CA PRO A 236 -13.46 45.27 -17.23
C PRO A 236 -12.36 44.37 -17.80
N ASN A 237 -11.53 43.80 -16.92
CA ASN A 237 -10.36 43.01 -17.28
C ASN A 237 -10.62 41.48 -17.30
N SER A 238 -11.83 41.02 -16.93
CA SER A 238 -12.12 39.59 -16.98
C SER A 238 -12.28 39.09 -18.42
N ASN A 239 -11.87 37.83 -18.65
CA ASN A 239 -11.91 37.20 -19.97
C ASN A 239 -13.28 36.53 -20.19
N PRO A 240 -14.11 36.98 -21.16
CA PRO A 240 -15.42 36.38 -21.42
C PRO A 240 -15.34 34.92 -21.89
N ASN A 241 -14.17 34.44 -22.34
CA ASN A 241 -14.02 33.02 -22.67
C ASN A 241 -13.84 32.12 -21.42
N GLN A 242 -13.64 32.72 -20.25
CA GLN A 242 -13.30 32.03 -19.00
C GLN A 242 -14.19 32.45 -17.82
N ASP A 243 -15.02 33.48 -17.97
CA ASP A 243 -15.89 34.03 -16.92
C ASP A 243 -17.34 34.09 -17.44
N PRO A 244 -18.25 33.22 -16.95
CA PRO A 244 -19.64 33.18 -17.40
C PRO A 244 -20.42 34.46 -17.09
N VAL A 245 -20.02 35.20 -16.04
CA VAL A 245 -20.65 36.47 -15.67
C VAL A 245 -20.29 37.54 -16.70
N LYS A 246 -19.01 37.63 -17.06
CA LYS A 246 -18.54 38.56 -18.09
C LYS A 246 -19.16 38.28 -19.44
N ASP A 247 -19.22 37.02 -19.83
CA ASP A 247 -19.77 36.62 -21.12
C ASP A 247 -21.27 36.95 -21.20
N ALA A 248 -22.04 36.65 -20.16
CA ALA A 248 -23.48 36.95 -20.14
C ALA A 248 -23.77 38.46 -20.27
N TYR A 249 -23.02 39.29 -19.54
CA TYR A 249 -23.13 40.75 -19.64
C TYR A 249 -22.79 41.26 -21.05
N ASN A 250 -21.75 40.71 -21.69
CA ASN A 250 -21.36 41.09 -23.05
C ASN A 250 -22.44 40.70 -24.07
N LEU A 251 -23.03 39.52 -23.93
CA LEU A 251 -24.05 38.99 -24.84
C LEU A 251 -25.37 39.75 -24.76
N PHE A 252 -25.78 40.16 -23.56
CA PHE A 252 -27.06 40.85 -23.37
C PHE A 252 -26.99 42.35 -23.69
N PHE A 253 -26.06 43.09 -23.07
CA PHE A 253 -26.09 44.56 -23.12
C PHE A 253 -25.19 45.19 -24.19
N GLY A 254 -24.14 44.50 -24.64
CA GLY A 254 -23.03 45.12 -25.38
C GLY A 254 -22.22 46.18 -24.58
N SER A 255 -22.86 46.88 -23.63
CA SER A 255 -22.26 47.64 -22.54
C SER A 255 -22.01 46.75 -21.33
N GLN A 256 -20.82 46.83 -20.74
CA GLN A 256 -20.33 45.92 -19.70
C GLN A 256 -20.99 46.12 -18.31
N THR A 257 -22.12 46.82 -18.22
CA THR A 257 -22.76 47.25 -16.96
C THR A 257 -24.29 47.30 -17.08
N THR A 258 -25.00 47.11 -15.97
CA THR A 258 -26.47 47.18 -15.85
C THR A 258 -26.88 47.79 -14.50
N PRO A 259 -28.10 48.34 -14.34
CA PRO A 259 -28.61 48.66 -13.02
C PRO A 259 -28.68 47.43 -12.10
N ALA A 260 -28.46 47.67 -10.80
CA ALA A 260 -28.46 46.65 -9.75
C ALA A 260 -29.89 46.33 -9.29
N TRP A 261 -30.77 45.86 -10.20
CA TRP A 261 -32.19 45.63 -9.89
C TRP A 261 -32.37 44.65 -8.73
N GLY A 262 -31.70 43.50 -8.74
CA GLY A 262 -31.74 42.51 -7.65
C GLY A 262 -30.63 42.65 -6.59
N GLN A 263 -29.45 43.15 -6.97
CA GLN A 263 -28.23 43.05 -6.13
C GLN A 263 -28.33 43.88 -4.84
N VAL A 264 -29.08 44.99 -4.88
CA VAL A 264 -29.32 45.82 -3.70
C VAL A 264 -30.21 45.10 -2.68
N ALA A 265 -31.22 44.36 -3.17
CA ALA A 265 -32.10 43.54 -2.31
C ALA A 265 -31.31 42.40 -1.66
N LEU A 266 -30.45 41.72 -2.44
CA LEU A 266 -29.53 40.72 -1.94
C LEU A 266 -28.59 41.28 -0.87
N LEU A 267 -27.93 42.42 -1.13
CA LEU A 267 -27.02 43.05 -0.19
C LEU A 267 -27.72 43.41 1.13
N PHE A 268 -28.94 43.95 1.06
CA PHE A 268 -29.75 44.25 2.24
C PHE A 268 -30.15 42.98 3.00
N ALA A 269 -30.56 41.92 2.31
CA ALA A 269 -30.93 40.67 2.96
C ALA A 269 -29.76 40.08 3.78
N VAL A 270 -28.54 40.19 3.25
CA VAL A 270 -27.34 39.59 3.84
C VAL A 270 -26.70 40.48 4.90
N ARG A 271 -26.53 41.77 4.63
CA ARG A 271 -25.78 42.71 5.50
C ARG A 271 -26.65 43.69 6.26
N GLY A 272 -27.92 43.81 5.88
CA GLY A 272 -28.83 44.83 6.40
C GLY A 272 -28.26 46.24 6.23
N GLY A 273 -28.20 47.03 7.30
CA GLY A 273 -27.67 48.39 7.28
C GLY A 273 -28.74 49.47 7.35
N ILE A 274 -29.77 49.25 8.17
CA ILE A 274 -30.82 50.24 8.44
C ILE A 274 -30.21 51.37 9.27
N GLY A 275 -30.38 52.61 8.80
CA GLY A 275 -29.79 53.81 9.41
C GLY A 275 -28.38 54.14 8.91
N THR A 276 -27.80 53.32 8.03
CA THR A 276 -26.52 53.59 7.36
C THR A 276 -26.71 53.62 5.84
N ASN A 277 -26.83 52.45 5.21
CA ASN A 277 -26.96 52.30 3.75
C ASN A 277 -28.42 52.38 3.30
N PHE A 278 -29.34 52.01 4.19
CA PHE A 278 -30.76 51.87 3.91
C PHE A 278 -31.61 52.59 4.96
N SER A 279 -32.78 53.05 4.54
CA SER A 279 -33.86 53.48 5.42
C SER A 279 -35.12 52.69 5.10
N ILE A 280 -36.03 52.61 6.08
CA ILE A 280 -37.26 51.82 5.96
C ILE A 280 -38.45 52.76 5.97
N GLY A 281 -39.31 52.61 4.97
CA GLY A 281 -40.57 53.31 4.82
C GLY A 281 -41.76 52.41 5.14
N GLY A 282 -42.87 53.05 5.52
CA GLY A 282 -44.18 52.41 5.59
C GLY A 282 -44.39 51.37 6.68
N TYR A 283 -43.49 51.23 7.66
CA TYR A 283 -43.50 50.20 8.70
C TYR A 283 -44.92 49.83 9.20
N ASN A 284 -45.21 48.52 9.24
CA ASN A 284 -46.56 47.98 9.46
C ASN A 284 -47.55 48.51 8.42
N GLY A 285 -47.24 48.24 7.15
CA GLY A 285 -48.15 48.44 6.04
C GLY A 285 -48.35 47.18 5.23
N GLN A 286 -48.84 47.34 4.01
CA GLN A 286 -49.02 46.25 3.06
C GLN A 286 -48.87 46.78 1.63
N THR A 287 -48.09 46.06 0.84
CA THR A 287 -48.11 46.17 -0.62
C THR A 287 -49.35 45.44 -1.13
N VAL A 288 -50.18 46.13 -1.89
CA VAL A 288 -51.25 45.54 -2.70
C VAL A 288 -50.80 45.64 -4.15
N VAL A 289 -50.74 44.50 -4.83
CA VAL A 289 -50.46 44.41 -6.27
C VAL A 289 -51.77 44.09 -6.98
N TYR A 290 -52.05 44.82 -8.05
CA TYR A 290 -53.26 44.59 -8.83
C TYR A 290 -53.12 43.35 -9.71
N ASP A 291 -54.12 42.46 -9.65
CA ASP A 291 -54.17 41.25 -10.46
C ASP A 291 -54.68 41.53 -11.89
N SER A 292 -54.76 40.49 -12.72
CA SER A 292 -55.22 40.59 -14.11
C SER A 292 -56.68 41.00 -14.28
N THR A 293 -57.49 40.95 -13.22
CA THR A 293 -58.92 41.33 -13.26
C THR A 293 -59.14 42.83 -13.10
N GLN A 294 -58.11 43.56 -12.68
CA GLN A 294 -58.15 45.00 -12.42
C GLN A 294 -57.70 45.81 -13.64
N SER A 295 -58.05 47.10 -13.70
CA SER A 295 -57.80 47.96 -14.87
C SER A 295 -56.32 48.29 -15.14
N SER A 296 -55.44 47.96 -14.18
CA SER A 296 -54.00 48.21 -14.28
C SER A 296 -53.23 47.07 -13.59
N PRO A 297 -53.25 45.85 -14.19
CA PRO A 297 -52.55 44.70 -13.62
C PRO A 297 -51.07 44.99 -13.39
N GLY A 298 -50.51 44.49 -12.30
CA GLY A 298 -49.11 44.68 -11.92
C GLY A 298 -48.79 46.03 -11.28
N GLN A 299 -49.74 46.96 -11.22
CA GLN A 299 -49.56 48.19 -10.46
C GLN A 299 -49.59 47.89 -8.95
N ASN A 300 -48.66 48.48 -8.20
CA ASN A 300 -48.59 48.31 -6.75
C ASN A 300 -48.91 49.60 -5.99
N TYR A 301 -49.49 49.44 -4.81
CA TYR A 301 -49.80 50.51 -3.86
C TYR A 301 -49.44 50.09 -2.45
N TRP A 302 -48.96 51.05 -1.66
CA TRP A 302 -48.72 50.88 -0.23
C TRP A 302 -49.90 51.40 0.59
N TYR A 303 -50.39 50.58 1.50
CA TYR A 303 -51.41 50.96 2.47
C TYR A 303 -50.88 50.75 3.89
N SER A 304 -51.18 51.68 4.81
CA SER A 304 -50.92 51.47 6.24
C SER A 304 -51.85 50.38 6.78
N SER A 305 -51.30 49.38 7.46
CA SER A 305 -52.05 48.24 7.98
C SER A 305 -51.38 47.74 9.27
N PRO A 306 -51.98 47.97 10.45
CA PRO A 306 -51.31 47.69 11.71
C PRO A 306 -50.98 46.20 11.85
N ASN A 307 -49.77 45.92 12.35
CA ASN A 307 -49.31 44.62 12.84
C ASN A 307 -48.99 43.53 11.79
N LEU A 308 -48.68 43.88 10.54
CA LEU A 308 -48.22 42.89 9.55
C LEU A 308 -46.70 42.67 9.51
N GLY A 309 -45.90 43.53 10.16
CA GLY A 309 -44.43 43.43 10.11
C GLY A 309 -43.87 43.63 8.70
N ARG A 310 -44.58 44.37 7.84
CA ARG A 310 -44.17 44.62 6.45
C ARG A 310 -43.74 46.06 6.26
N SER A 311 -42.73 46.23 5.41
CA SER A 311 -42.11 47.52 5.11
C SER A 311 -41.64 47.57 3.67
N TRP A 312 -41.27 48.75 3.20
CA TRP A 312 -40.48 48.91 1.99
C TRP A 312 -39.20 49.68 2.29
N MET A 313 -38.17 49.46 1.49
CA MET A 313 -36.84 50.02 1.72
C MET A 313 -36.54 51.17 0.75
N GLN A 314 -35.75 52.13 1.24
CA GLN A 314 -35.12 53.18 0.44
C GLN A 314 -33.61 53.12 0.62
N LYS A 315 -32.89 53.56 -0.41
CA LYS A 315 -31.46 53.81 -0.34
C LYS A 315 -31.20 55.10 0.44
N ALA A 316 -30.40 55.04 1.50
CA ALA A 316 -30.03 56.20 2.32
C ALA A 316 -28.73 56.88 1.86
N ILE A 317 -28.02 56.26 0.92
CA ILE A 317 -26.76 56.75 0.34
C ILE A 317 -26.92 57.05 -1.16
N SER A 318 -25.92 57.70 -1.77
CA SER A 318 -25.94 57.94 -3.22
C SER A 318 -25.82 56.63 -4.01
N ALA A 319 -26.30 56.62 -5.25
CA ALA A 319 -26.20 55.46 -6.13
C ALA A 319 -24.73 55.04 -6.37
N ALA A 320 -23.84 56.01 -6.53
CA ALA A 320 -22.41 55.77 -6.68
C ALA A 320 -21.78 55.13 -5.44
N ALA A 321 -22.18 55.55 -4.23
CA ALA A 321 -21.70 54.93 -2.99
C ALA A 321 -22.21 53.49 -2.85
N MET A 322 -23.46 53.22 -3.23
CA MET A 322 -23.99 51.85 -3.25
C MET A 322 -23.26 50.98 -4.28
N ALA A 323 -23.02 51.49 -5.49
CA ALA A 323 -22.25 50.81 -6.52
C ALA A 323 -20.82 50.52 -6.05
N ALA A 324 -20.20 51.40 -5.27
CA ALA A 324 -18.87 51.18 -4.69
C ALA A 324 -18.83 50.05 -3.64
N ILE A 325 -19.99 49.64 -3.09
CA ILE A 325 -20.11 48.47 -2.21
C ILE A 325 -20.33 47.19 -3.02
N ILE A 326 -21.15 47.25 -4.07
CA ILE A 326 -21.54 46.08 -4.87
C ILE A 326 -20.47 45.70 -5.90
N ASN A 327 -19.86 46.67 -6.60
CA ASN A 327 -18.87 46.40 -7.64
C ASN A 327 -17.67 45.59 -7.14
N PRO A 328 -17.09 45.81 -5.95
CA PRO A 328 -16.02 44.95 -5.44
C PRO A 328 -16.45 43.49 -5.20
N LEU A 329 -17.73 43.23 -4.90
CA LEU A 329 -18.25 41.87 -4.80
C LEU A 329 -18.39 41.25 -6.18
N LEU A 330 -19.00 41.97 -7.12
CA LEU A 330 -19.23 41.51 -8.48
C LEU A 330 -17.92 41.34 -9.26
N GLN A 331 -17.05 42.35 -9.26
CA GLN A 331 -15.77 42.35 -9.98
C GLN A 331 -14.72 41.48 -9.27
N GLY A 332 -14.71 41.48 -7.94
CA GLY A 332 -13.81 40.64 -7.15
C GLY A 332 -14.14 39.16 -7.27
N SER A 333 -15.39 38.81 -7.61
CA SER A 333 -15.76 37.42 -7.89
C SER A 333 -14.99 36.85 -9.10
N SER A 334 -14.61 37.68 -10.09
CA SER A 334 -13.73 37.32 -11.20
C SER A 334 -12.25 37.13 -10.77
N ASN A 335 -11.86 37.62 -9.59
CA ASN A 335 -10.52 37.48 -9.00
C ASN A 335 -10.42 36.29 -8.03
N MET A 336 -11.51 35.54 -7.83
CA MET A 336 -11.51 34.34 -7.01
C MET A 336 -10.72 33.23 -7.70
N PRO A 337 -9.68 32.65 -7.07
CA PRO A 337 -8.94 31.56 -7.66
C PRO A 337 -9.84 30.32 -7.72
N ILE A 338 -9.83 29.60 -8.84
CA ILE A 338 -10.60 28.35 -8.98
C ILE A 338 -9.63 27.23 -9.30
N LEU A 339 -9.66 26.16 -8.50
CA LEU A 339 -8.78 25.01 -8.67
C LEU A 339 -9.52 23.91 -9.43
N ARG A 340 -8.98 23.49 -10.58
CA ARG A 340 -9.61 22.51 -11.48
C ARG A 340 -8.98 21.14 -11.38
N SER A 341 -7.65 21.06 -11.28
CA SER A 341 -6.93 19.79 -11.14
C SER A 341 -5.55 19.99 -10.50
N ILE A 342 -4.94 18.88 -10.09
CA ILE A 342 -3.57 18.81 -9.59
C ILE A 342 -2.80 17.67 -10.27
N SER A 343 -1.48 17.83 -10.40
CA SER A 343 -0.60 16.80 -10.95
C SER A 343 0.77 16.81 -10.27
N PRO A 344 1.26 15.67 -9.75
CA PRO A 344 0.54 14.40 -9.62
C PRO A 344 -0.59 14.49 -8.57
N ALA A 345 -1.68 13.75 -8.79
CA ALA A 345 -2.79 13.66 -7.83
C ALA A 345 -2.57 12.61 -6.71
N ASN A 346 -1.59 11.74 -6.88
CA ASN A 346 -1.26 10.67 -5.94
C ASN A 346 0.24 10.65 -5.69
N VAL A 347 0.66 10.58 -4.42
CA VAL A 347 2.07 10.57 -4.02
C VAL A 347 2.30 9.51 -2.93
N PRO A 348 3.32 8.65 -3.03
CA PRO A 348 3.67 7.74 -1.94
C PRO A 348 4.04 8.48 -0.66
N VAL A 349 3.65 7.92 0.48
CA VAL A 349 4.07 8.41 1.79
C VAL A 349 5.59 8.38 1.94
N GLY A 350 6.17 9.44 2.49
CA GLY A 350 7.61 9.57 2.68
C GLY A 350 8.41 9.86 1.41
N SER A 351 7.75 10.16 0.29
CA SER A 351 8.42 10.62 -0.93
C SER A 351 9.36 11.81 -0.66
N PRO A 352 10.46 11.95 -1.43
CA PRO A 352 11.26 13.17 -1.43
C PRO A 352 10.39 14.39 -1.71
N GLY A 353 10.78 15.55 -1.17
CA GLY A 353 10.08 16.79 -1.46
C GLY A 353 9.97 17.04 -2.97
N GLN A 354 8.78 17.43 -3.42
CA GLN A 354 8.46 17.55 -4.84
C GLN A 354 7.43 18.64 -5.11
N THR A 355 7.36 19.07 -6.36
CA THR A 355 6.37 20.04 -6.82
C THR A 355 5.07 19.34 -7.18
N ILE A 356 3.95 19.87 -6.70
CA ILE A 356 2.62 19.57 -7.23
C ILE A 356 2.20 20.75 -8.10
N THR A 357 1.86 20.48 -9.36
CA THR A 357 1.29 21.45 -10.28
C THR A 357 -0.21 21.57 -10.04
N LEU A 358 -0.70 22.79 -9.89
CA LEU A 358 -2.11 23.12 -9.76
C LEU A 358 -2.56 23.79 -11.05
N THR A 359 -3.66 23.32 -11.64
CA THR A 359 -4.28 23.93 -12.83
C THR A 359 -5.64 24.48 -12.46
N GLY A 360 -5.93 25.69 -12.92
CA GLY A 360 -7.11 26.44 -12.53
C GLY A 360 -7.30 27.71 -13.34
N THR A 361 -8.01 28.67 -12.77
CA THR A 361 -8.21 30.02 -13.33
C THR A 361 -8.08 31.07 -12.23
N ASN A 362 -7.85 32.32 -12.64
CA ASN A 362 -7.76 33.48 -11.75
C ASN A 362 -6.64 33.33 -10.71
N PHE A 363 -5.51 32.75 -11.11
CA PHE A 363 -4.30 32.80 -10.33
C PHE A 363 -3.55 34.10 -10.63
N PHE A 364 -2.86 34.63 -9.64
CA PHE A 364 -2.11 35.87 -9.73
C PHE A 364 -0.68 35.65 -9.21
N PRO A 365 0.26 36.56 -9.53
CA PRO A 365 1.63 36.47 -9.02
C PRO A 365 1.74 36.38 -7.49
N ASP A 366 0.72 36.83 -6.74
CA ASP A 366 0.65 36.76 -5.29
C ASP A 366 -0.14 35.56 -4.75
N SER A 367 -0.66 34.67 -5.63
CA SER A 367 -1.37 33.47 -5.20
C SER A 367 -0.48 32.59 -4.32
N GLN A 368 -1.05 32.11 -3.21
CA GLN A 368 -0.42 31.13 -2.31
C GLN A 368 -1.23 29.85 -2.28
N VAL A 369 -0.57 28.70 -2.46
CA VAL A 369 -1.17 27.40 -2.24
C VAL A 369 -1.13 27.06 -0.76
N LEU A 370 -2.29 26.71 -0.22
CA LEU A 370 -2.46 26.22 1.13
C LEU A 370 -2.54 24.68 1.11
N PHE A 371 -1.66 24.04 1.87
CA PHE A 371 -1.67 22.59 2.15
C PHE A 371 -2.21 22.37 3.56
N ASN A 372 -3.37 21.71 3.67
CA ASN A 372 -4.14 21.57 4.92
C ASN A 372 -4.31 22.91 5.65
N GLY A 373 -4.67 23.96 4.90
CA GLY A 373 -4.87 25.31 5.42
C GLY A 373 -3.59 26.12 5.70
N ASN A 374 -2.41 25.51 5.57
CA ASN A 374 -1.14 26.19 5.81
C ASN A 374 -0.45 26.57 4.50
N SER A 375 0.03 27.79 4.40
CA SER A 375 0.75 28.25 3.21
C SER A 375 2.04 27.45 2.97
N ARG A 376 2.31 27.17 1.69
CA ARG A 376 3.53 26.52 1.22
C ARG A 376 4.18 27.34 0.10
N PRO A 377 5.51 27.24 -0.09
CA PRO A 377 6.20 27.94 -1.17
C PRO A 377 5.53 27.66 -2.51
N THR A 378 5.03 28.73 -3.11
CA THR A 378 4.22 28.70 -4.33
C THR A 378 4.96 29.44 -5.44
N THR A 379 5.02 28.81 -6.60
CA THR A 379 5.54 29.38 -7.84
C THR A 379 4.37 29.73 -8.74
N PHE A 380 4.21 31.00 -9.06
CA PHE A 380 3.30 31.43 -10.09
C PHE A 380 3.87 31.09 -11.48
N VAL A 381 3.14 30.31 -12.27
CA VAL A 381 3.53 29.97 -13.65
C VAL A 381 2.74 30.81 -14.64
N SER A 382 1.41 30.86 -14.47
CA SER A 382 0.51 31.71 -15.25
C SER A 382 -0.81 31.90 -14.51
N GLY A 383 -1.72 32.74 -15.05
CA GLY A 383 -3.07 32.90 -14.50
C GLY A 383 -3.94 31.63 -14.46
N THR A 384 -3.44 30.52 -15.00
CA THR A 384 -4.10 29.21 -14.99
C THR A 384 -3.25 28.08 -14.38
N GLN A 385 -2.02 28.38 -13.93
CA GLN A 385 -1.13 27.36 -13.39
C GLN A 385 -0.25 27.88 -12.26
N LEU A 386 -0.20 27.11 -11.16
CA LEU A 386 0.73 27.28 -10.04
C LEU A 386 1.54 26.01 -9.83
N GLY A 387 2.71 26.13 -9.20
CA GLY A 387 3.43 25.01 -8.60
C GLY A 387 3.52 25.21 -7.09
N VAL A 388 3.25 24.19 -6.30
CA VAL A 388 3.52 24.19 -4.84
C VAL A 388 4.63 23.21 -4.53
N GLN A 389 5.65 23.65 -3.79
CA GLN A 389 6.69 22.74 -3.28
C GLN A 389 6.23 22.13 -1.96
N LEU A 390 6.06 20.80 -1.95
CA LEU A 390 5.79 20.04 -0.74
C LEU A 390 7.08 19.38 -0.25
N SER A 391 7.31 19.44 1.07
CA SER A 391 8.45 18.80 1.72
C SER A 391 8.19 17.32 1.99
N THR A 392 9.24 16.55 2.32
CA THR A 392 9.08 15.17 2.80
C THR A 392 8.23 15.10 4.08
N SER A 393 8.28 16.13 4.94
CA SER A 393 7.40 16.23 6.11
C SER A 393 5.93 16.45 5.75
N ASP A 394 5.63 17.21 4.70
CA ASP A 394 4.26 17.38 4.21
C ASP A 394 3.69 16.05 3.69
N LEU A 395 4.55 15.20 3.14
CA LEU A 395 4.23 13.90 2.56
C LEU A 395 4.42 12.73 3.54
N ALA A 396 4.65 13.00 4.83
CA ALA A 396 4.94 11.97 5.83
C ALA A 396 3.69 11.20 6.32
N GLN A 397 2.50 11.77 6.13
CA GLN A 397 1.25 11.19 6.59
C GLN A 397 0.38 10.75 5.41
N ALA A 398 -0.03 9.49 5.42
CA ALA A 398 -0.99 8.97 4.44
C ALA A 398 -2.39 9.55 4.65
N GLY A 399 -3.14 9.66 3.56
CA GLY A 399 -4.51 10.19 3.52
C GLY A 399 -4.69 11.26 2.46
N ASN A 400 -5.93 11.74 2.37
CA ASN A 400 -6.30 12.88 1.53
C ASN A 400 -5.82 14.17 2.18
N GLN A 401 -4.89 14.86 1.54
CA GLN A 401 -4.34 16.14 1.97
C GLN A 401 -4.96 17.28 1.17
N ALA A 402 -5.59 18.23 1.83
CA ALA A 402 -6.35 19.30 1.18
C ALA A 402 -5.44 20.35 0.56
N LEU A 403 -5.64 20.67 -0.71
CA LEU A 403 -5.02 21.78 -1.41
C LEU A 403 -6.07 22.83 -1.80
N SER A 404 -5.74 24.10 -1.57
CA SER A 404 -6.52 25.26 -2.04
C SER A 404 -5.59 26.41 -2.38
N VAL A 405 -6.06 27.42 -3.09
CA VAL A 405 -5.29 28.60 -3.49
C VAL A 405 -5.88 29.84 -2.84
N LEU A 406 -5.04 30.72 -2.30
CA LEU A 406 -5.39 32.00 -1.71
C LEU A 406 -4.80 33.15 -2.54
N ASN A 407 -5.64 34.09 -2.97
CA ASN A 407 -5.23 35.35 -3.59
C ASN A 407 -5.25 36.47 -2.54
N SER A 408 -4.08 36.91 -2.09
CA SER A 408 -3.93 37.74 -0.88
C SER A 408 -4.20 39.23 -1.08
N SER A 409 -3.83 39.79 -2.22
CA SER A 409 -3.90 41.21 -2.54
C SER A 409 -5.27 41.66 -3.09
N GLU A 410 -6.11 40.71 -3.49
CA GLU A 410 -7.39 40.95 -4.15
C GLU A 410 -8.61 40.72 -3.23
N GLY A 411 -8.42 40.75 -1.90
CA GLY A 411 -9.51 40.55 -0.93
C GLY A 411 -9.50 39.22 -0.19
N GLY A 412 -8.41 38.45 -0.28
CA GLY A 412 -8.21 37.22 0.49
C GLY A 412 -9.05 36.03 -0.01
N TRP A 413 -9.28 35.95 -1.32
CA TRP A 413 -10.13 34.90 -1.91
C TRP A 413 -9.46 33.54 -1.89
N GLN A 414 -10.18 32.53 -1.41
CA GLN A 414 -9.71 31.15 -1.40
C GLN A 414 -10.50 30.30 -2.41
N SER A 415 -9.82 29.38 -3.10
CA SER A 415 -10.44 28.46 -4.05
C SER A 415 -11.21 27.34 -3.36
N ASN A 416 -11.95 26.58 -4.15
CA ASN A 416 -12.38 25.22 -3.77
C ASN A 416 -11.17 24.33 -3.42
N ILE A 417 -11.43 23.24 -2.70
CA ILE A 417 -10.42 22.25 -2.30
C ILE A 417 -10.31 21.13 -3.34
N ILE A 418 -9.08 20.72 -3.66
CA ILE A 418 -8.79 19.43 -4.30
C ILE A 418 -7.85 18.65 -3.38
N ASN A 419 -8.10 17.35 -3.20
CA ASN A 419 -7.28 16.51 -2.34
C ASN A 419 -6.11 15.87 -3.11
N LEU A 420 -4.91 15.99 -2.57
CA LEU A 420 -3.75 15.17 -2.91
C LEU A 420 -3.84 13.86 -2.12
N ASN A 421 -3.88 12.72 -2.81
CA ASN A 421 -3.88 11.43 -2.12
C ASN A 421 -2.44 11.01 -1.80
N VAL A 422 -2.07 11.05 -0.52
CA VAL A 422 -0.81 10.47 -0.04
C VAL A 422 -1.06 9.03 0.36
N TYR A 423 -0.53 8.07 -0.41
CA TYR A 423 -0.88 6.66 -0.23
C TYR A 423 0.30 5.82 0.25
N VAL A 424 0.01 4.71 0.92
CA VAL A 424 1.02 3.75 1.35
C VAL A 424 1.21 2.70 0.25
N SER A 425 2.44 2.58 -0.25
CA SER A 425 2.79 1.56 -1.24
C SER A 425 3.14 0.23 -0.57
N THR A 426 2.95 -0.87 -1.28
CA THR A 426 3.43 -2.18 -0.83
C THR A 426 4.96 -2.19 -0.69
N PRO A 427 5.51 -2.66 0.44
CA PRO A 427 6.95 -2.73 0.64
C PRO A 427 7.54 -3.78 -0.29
N THR A 428 8.73 -3.50 -0.83
CA THR A 428 9.54 -4.54 -1.48
C THR A 428 10.71 -4.88 -0.59
N LEU A 429 11.03 -6.17 -0.48
CA LEU A 429 12.19 -6.67 0.25
C LEU A 429 13.12 -7.30 -0.78
N THR A 430 14.29 -6.71 -0.98
CA THR A 430 15.24 -7.10 -2.04
C THR A 430 16.48 -7.78 -1.48
N GLY A 431 16.79 -7.59 -0.19
CA GLY A 431 17.90 -8.26 0.46
C GLY A 431 17.76 -8.37 1.97
N ILE A 432 18.44 -9.36 2.54
CA ILE A 432 18.64 -9.52 3.98
C ILE A 432 20.12 -9.81 4.26
N SER A 433 20.67 -9.22 5.32
CA SER A 433 22.06 -9.42 5.73
C SER A 433 22.20 -9.50 7.25
N PRO A 434 22.86 -10.54 7.79
CA PRO A 434 23.29 -11.74 7.07
C PRO A 434 22.08 -12.52 6.54
N SER A 435 22.29 -13.41 5.56
CA SER A 435 21.24 -14.29 5.02
C SER A 435 21.22 -15.69 5.64
N SER A 436 22.15 -15.96 6.57
CA SER A 436 22.21 -17.22 7.29
C SER A 436 22.94 -17.09 8.64
N ALA A 437 22.72 -18.08 9.51
CA ALA A 437 23.46 -18.28 10.75
C ALA A 437 23.61 -19.79 11.03
N ILE A 438 24.42 -20.16 12.02
CA ILE A 438 24.61 -21.56 12.44
C ILE A 438 23.62 -21.89 13.57
N ALA A 439 23.02 -23.07 13.52
CA ALA A 439 22.13 -23.54 14.59
C ALA A 439 22.85 -23.56 15.95
N GLY A 440 22.19 -23.05 16.99
CA GLY A 440 22.76 -22.90 18.33
C GLY A 440 23.68 -21.69 18.51
N SER A 441 23.82 -20.81 17.50
CA SER A 441 24.52 -19.54 17.67
C SER A 441 23.74 -18.58 18.59
N GLY A 442 24.42 -17.53 19.06
CA GLY A 442 23.76 -16.41 19.74
C GLY A 442 22.86 -15.59 18.80
N PRO A 443 22.18 -14.55 19.33
CA PRO A 443 21.35 -13.64 18.56
C PRO A 443 22.12 -12.97 17.42
N VAL A 444 21.41 -12.68 16.32
CA VAL A 444 21.98 -12.04 15.12
C VAL A 444 21.15 -10.82 14.75
N THR A 445 21.80 -9.68 14.54
CA THR A 445 21.14 -8.50 13.98
C THR A 445 20.94 -8.69 12.48
N LEU A 446 19.68 -8.70 12.07
CA LEU A 446 19.22 -8.79 10.70
C LEU A 446 19.01 -7.37 10.14
N THR A 447 19.64 -7.08 9.01
CA THR A 447 19.37 -5.88 8.21
C THR A 447 18.52 -6.29 7.01
N ALA A 448 17.36 -5.67 6.84
CA ALA A 448 16.48 -5.83 5.69
C ALA A 448 16.61 -4.62 4.76
N THR A 449 16.87 -4.87 3.48
CA THR A 449 17.03 -3.84 2.43
C THR A 449 15.90 -3.96 1.42
N GLY A 450 15.32 -2.83 1.02
CA GLY A 450 14.14 -2.81 0.16
C GLY A 450 13.71 -1.42 -0.27
N THR A 451 12.40 -1.26 -0.54
CA THR A 451 11.78 0.03 -0.84
C THR A 451 10.41 0.16 -0.18
N ASN A 452 9.91 1.39 -0.09
CA ASN A 452 8.62 1.75 0.50
C ASN A 452 8.49 1.36 1.98
N PHE A 453 9.60 1.35 2.71
CA PHE A 453 9.56 1.26 4.16
C PHE A 453 9.17 2.61 4.74
N ILE A 454 8.39 2.57 5.81
CA ILE A 454 7.98 3.73 6.60
C ILE A 454 8.33 3.46 8.07
N ASN A 455 8.25 4.49 8.90
CA ASN A 455 8.61 4.38 10.32
C ASN A 455 7.83 3.28 11.08
N SER A 456 6.61 2.96 10.63
CA SER A 456 5.78 1.89 11.19
C SER A 456 5.90 0.55 10.46
N SER A 457 6.82 0.39 9.50
CA SER A 457 7.12 -0.89 8.87
C SER A 457 7.76 -1.84 9.87
N VAL A 458 7.39 -3.12 9.79
CA VAL A 458 7.79 -4.17 10.74
C VAL A 458 8.35 -5.36 9.98
N ILE A 459 9.54 -5.82 10.37
CA ILE A 459 10.07 -7.11 9.95
C ILE A 459 9.25 -8.21 10.62
N GLN A 460 8.80 -9.18 9.82
CA GLN A 460 8.16 -10.40 10.31
C GLN A 460 9.02 -11.63 10.01
N VAL A 461 9.12 -12.53 11.00
CA VAL A 461 9.80 -13.82 10.90
C VAL A 461 8.76 -14.91 11.04
N ASN A 462 8.59 -15.75 10.01
CA ASN A 462 7.53 -16.77 9.92
C ASN A 462 6.12 -16.20 10.22
N GLY A 463 5.87 -14.95 9.80
CA GLY A 463 4.62 -14.23 10.02
C GLY A 463 4.48 -13.55 11.39
N ALA A 464 5.38 -13.80 12.35
CA ALA A 464 5.38 -13.12 13.64
C ALA A 464 6.11 -11.77 13.53
N ALA A 465 5.55 -10.71 14.11
CA ALA A 465 6.12 -9.37 14.12
C ALA A 465 7.30 -9.25 15.11
N TYR A 466 8.41 -8.68 14.65
CA TYR A 466 9.60 -8.45 15.47
C TYR A 466 9.81 -6.96 15.72
N SER A 467 10.37 -6.62 16.88
CA SER A 467 10.82 -5.26 17.18
C SER A 467 11.76 -4.80 16.08
N THR A 468 11.37 -3.74 15.37
CA THR A 468 12.01 -3.27 14.16
C THR A 468 12.44 -1.82 14.35
N THR A 469 13.68 -1.53 14.01
CA THR A 469 14.22 -0.16 13.94
C THR A 469 14.14 0.32 12.50
N PHE A 470 13.41 1.40 12.28
CA PHE A 470 13.41 2.11 11.00
C PHE A 470 14.70 2.90 10.84
N VAL A 471 15.48 2.58 9.80
CA VAL A 471 16.72 3.32 9.48
C VAL A 471 16.46 4.32 8.37
N SER A 472 15.81 3.87 7.29
CA SER A 472 15.41 4.69 6.15
C SER A 472 14.28 4.03 5.37
N SER A 473 13.74 4.71 4.36
CA SER A 473 12.73 4.14 3.46
C SER A 473 13.20 2.92 2.65
N THR A 474 14.49 2.58 2.74
CA THR A 474 15.10 1.43 2.07
C THR A 474 15.79 0.46 3.03
N GLN A 475 15.82 0.74 4.34
CA GLN A 475 16.52 -0.10 5.31
C GLN A 475 15.81 -0.18 6.66
N LEU A 476 15.66 -1.41 7.15
CA LEU A 476 15.17 -1.75 8.49
C LEU A 476 16.17 -2.66 9.20
N THR A 477 16.21 -2.64 10.53
CA THR A 477 16.96 -3.64 11.31
C THR A 477 16.09 -4.28 12.38
N SER A 478 16.36 -5.55 12.69
CA SER A 478 15.75 -6.30 13.80
C SER A 478 16.74 -7.34 14.31
N THR A 479 16.47 -7.97 15.45
CA THR A 479 17.35 -9.01 16.04
C THR A 479 16.63 -10.35 16.01
N LEU A 480 17.21 -11.32 15.29
CA LEU A 480 16.87 -12.74 15.45
C LEU A 480 17.45 -13.23 16.77
N THR A 481 16.62 -13.85 17.59
CA THR A 481 16.98 -14.32 18.93
C THR A 481 17.74 -15.65 18.88
N ALA A 482 18.38 -16.03 19.98
CA ALA A 482 19.00 -17.36 20.09
C ALA A 482 17.97 -18.50 19.94
N THR A 483 16.72 -18.26 20.34
CA THR A 483 15.62 -19.23 20.17
C THR A 483 15.29 -19.45 18.70
N ASP A 484 15.26 -18.39 17.89
CA ASP A 484 15.00 -18.47 16.44
C ASP A 484 16.09 -19.28 15.72
N LEU A 485 17.30 -19.25 16.27
CA LEU A 485 18.48 -19.89 15.72
C LEU A 485 18.82 -21.21 16.43
N ALA A 486 17.96 -21.72 17.32
CA ALA A 486 18.26 -22.92 18.12
C ALA A 486 18.35 -24.20 17.28
N THR A 487 17.56 -24.30 16.21
CA THR A 487 17.46 -25.46 15.34
C THR A 487 17.68 -25.10 13.88
N ALA A 488 18.38 -25.96 13.14
CA ALA A 488 18.59 -25.77 11.71
C ALA A 488 17.26 -25.83 10.93
N GLY A 489 17.16 -25.04 9.87
CA GLY A 489 15.95 -24.88 9.08
C GLY A 489 15.94 -23.58 8.30
N TRP A 490 14.75 -23.14 7.92
CA TRP A 490 14.52 -21.94 7.13
C TRP A 490 13.54 -21.03 7.83
N LEU A 491 13.89 -19.75 7.94
CA LEU A 491 13.01 -18.70 8.44
C LEU A 491 12.55 -17.85 7.25
N SER A 492 11.24 -17.62 7.15
CA SER A 492 10.66 -16.72 6.16
C SER A 492 10.67 -15.29 6.70
N ILE A 493 11.42 -14.40 6.04
CA ILE A 493 11.52 -12.98 6.40
C ILE A 493 10.65 -12.18 5.44
N THR A 494 9.73 -11.39 5.99
CA THR A 494 8.93 -10.42 5.23
C THR A 494 8.97 -9.06 5.91
N VAL A 495 8.58 -8.00 5.21
CA VAL A 495 8.31 -6.69 5.80
C VAL A 495 6.84 -6.37 5.62
N ALA A 496 6.15 -6.07 6.72
CA ALA A 496 4.78 -5.59 6.71
C ALA A 496 4.78 -4.07 6.92
N THR A 497 4.08 -3.36 6.04
CA THR A 497 3.89 -1.91 6.13
C THR A 497 2.40 -1.64 6.32
N PRO A 498 1.96 -1.07 7.46
CA PRO A 498 0.55 -0.78 7.70
C PRO A 498 -0.07 0.04 6.57
N GLY A 499 -1.17 -0.46 5.98
CA GLY A 499 -1.84 0.16 4.82
C GLY A 499 -1.23 -0.18 3.45
N GLY A 500 0.02 -0.64 3.38
CA GLY A 500 0.70 -1.05 2.14
C GLY A 500 0.71 -2.56 1.90
N GLY A 501 0.51 -3.37 2.94
CA GLY A 501 0.55 -4.83 2.86
C GLY A 501 1.92 -5.42 3.22
N MET A 502 2.20 -6.62 2.71
CA MET A 502 3.43 -7.37 2.99
C MET A 502 4.32 -7.48 1.75
N SER A 503 5.62 -7.48 1.96
CA SER A 503 6.59 -7.79 0.91
C SER A 503 6.54 -9.27 0.51
N ALA A 504 7.12 -9.59 -0.64
CA ALA A 504 7.52 -10.97 -0.91
C ALA A 504 8.52 -11.47 0.16
N PRO A 505 8.51 -12.78 0.50
CA PRO A 505 9.41 -13.33 1.50
C PRO A 505 10.84 -13.52 0.94
N LEU A 506 11.84 -13.30 1.80
CA LEU A 506 13.20 -13.80 1.62
C LEU A 506 13.50 -14.87 2.67
N THR A 507 14.30 -15.85 2.29
CA THR A 507 14.66 -16.97 3.17
C THR A 507 15.93 -16.67 3.93
N PHE A 508 15.87 -16.65 5.26
CA PHE A 508 17.04 -16.71 6.13
C PHE A 508 17.32 -18.18 6.48
N THR A 509 18.55 -18.65 6.26
CA THR A 509 18.90 -20.06 6.44
C THR A 509 19.61 -20.29 7.79
N VAL A 510 19.08 -21.18 8.62
CA VAL A 510 19.75 -21.63 9.85
C VAL A 510 20.45 -22.95 9.53
N ASN A 511 21.76 -22.92 9.36
CA ASN A 511 22.58 -24.04 8.91
C ASN A 511 22.94 -24.98 10.07
N ASN A 512 22.93 -26.30 9.83
CA ASN A 512 23.63 -27.24 10.70
C ASN A 512 25.13 -26.93 10.70
N PRO A 513 25.83 -27.06 11.84
CA PRO A 513 27.28 -26.97 11.86
C PRO A 513 27.91 -28.17 11.13
N VAL A 514 29.09 -27.96 10.53
CA VAL A 514 29.86 -29.03 9.88
C VAL A 514 30.39 -29.99 10.96
N PRO A 515 30.12 -31.30 10.88
CA PRO A 515 30.60 -32.26 11.87
C PRO A 515 32.11 -32.43 11.78
N SER A 516 32.78 -32.62 12.92
CA SER A 516 34.20 -32.99 12.99
C SER A 516 34.35 -34.29 13.76
N LEU A 517 34.95 -35.29 13.13
CA LEU A 517 35.21 -36.61 13.73
C LEU A 517 36.68 -36.67 14.15
N SER A 518 36.95 -36.94 15.43
CA SER A 518 38.32 -36.97 15.98
C SER A 518 38.83 -38.37 16.24
N SER A 519 37.97 -39.28 16.71
CA SER A 519 38.37 -40.66 17.02
C SER A 519 37.19 -41.63 17.00
N ILE A 520 37.52 -42.92 16.91
CA ILE A 520 36.56 -44.03 16.96
C ILE A 520 37.07 -45.10 17.93
N SER A 521 36.17 -45.84 18.55
CA SER A 521 36.49 -46.97 19.43
C SER A 521 35.47 -48.11 19.26
N PRO A 522 35.91 -49.35 19.00
CA PRO A 522 37.30 -49.75 18.74
C PRO A 522 37.84 -49.17 17.42
N SER A 523 39.15 -48.89 17.34
CA SER A 523 39.82 -48.45 16.10
C SER A 523 40.29 -49.60 15.20
N SER A 524 40.24 -50.83 15.71
CA SER A 524 40.48 -52.04 14.91
C SER A 524 39.73 -53.26 15.46
N VAL A 525 39.44 -54.20 14.56
CA VAL A 525 38.79 -55.49 14.86
C VAL A 525 39.38 -56.59 13.96
N SER A 526 39.13 -57.86 14.25
CA SER A 526 39.58 -58.97 13.39
C SER A 526 38.56 -59.27 12.29
N ALA A 527 39.04 -59.70 11.11
CA ALA A 527 38.17 -60.21 10.06
C ALA A 527 37.35 -61.43 10.55
N GLY A 528 36.07 -61.47 10.23
CA GLY A 528 35.11 -62.48 10.71
C GLY A 528 34.52 -62.20 12.09
N SER A 529 34.83 -61.05 12.71
CA SER A 529 34.21 -60.65 13.99
C SER A 529 32.69 -60.51 13.85
N PRO A 530 31.90 -60.79 14.92
CA PRO A 530 30.48 -60.45 14.94
C PRO A 530 30.30 -58.92 14.78
N GLY A 531 29.10 -58.52 14.38
CA GLY A 531 28.75 -57.10 14.35
C GLY A 531 28.87 -56.46 15.73
N PHE A 532 29.24 -55.19 15.79
CA PHE A 532 29.50 -54.47 17.04
C PHE A 532 29.02 -53.02 16.97
N THR A 533 28.96 -52.36 18.12
CA THR A 533 28.67 -50.92 18.19
C THR A 533 29.97 -50.14 18.21
N LEU A 534 30.18 -49.29 17.20
CA LEU A 534 31.29 -48.36 17.12
C LEU A 534 30.92 -47.07 17.86
N THR A 535 31.76 -46.62 18.77
CA THR A 535 31.65 -45.30 19.43
C THR A 535 32.51 -44.30 18.66
N LEU A 536 31.93 -43.14 18.34
CA LEU A 536 32.60 -42.06 17.63
C LEU A 536 32.65 -40.82 18.51
N THR A 537 33.83 -40.21 18.64
CA THR A 537 34.04 -38.97 19.39
C THR A 537 34.40 -37.86 18.42
N GLY A 538 33.83 -36.67 18.62
CA GLY A 538 34.01 -35.53 17.74
C GLY A 538 33.39 -34.25 18.27
N SER A 539 32.93 -33.39 17.38
CA SER A 539 32.19 -32.15 17.68
C SER A 539 31.19 -31.84 16.58
N ASN A 540 30.24 -30.94 16.87
CA ASN A 540 29.22 -30.47 15.94
C ASN A 540 28.31 -31.58 15.38
N PHE A 541 28.17 -32.68 16.10
CA PHE A 541 27.14 -33.65 15.79
C PHE A 541 25.77 -33.07 16.12
N VAL A 542 24.79 -33.33 15.27
CA VAL A 542 23.40 -32.94 15.47
C VAL A 542 22.56 -34.21 15.58
N PRO A 543 21.32 -34.15 16.12
CA PRO A 543 20.48 -35.34 16.32
C PRO A 543 20.30 -36.22 15.08
N ASN A 544 20.36 -35.63 13.88
CA ASN A 544 20.21 -36.33 12.61
C ASN A 544 21.54 -36.60 11.89
N SER A 545 22.69 -36.49 12.57
CA SER A 545 23.98 -36.91 12.01
C SER A 545 24.01 -38.42 11.79
N VAL A 546 24.59 -38.84 10.66
CA VAL A 546 24.66 -40.25 10.24
C VAL A 546 26.12 -40.66 10.07
N VAL A 547 26.51 -41.78 10.68
CA VAL A 547 27.79 -42.41 10.45
C VAL A 547 27.76 -43.17 9.12
N GLN A 548 28.81 -43.01 8.33
CA GLN A 548 29.00 -43.70 7.06
C GLN A 548 30.27 -44.56 7.09
N VAL A 549 30.18 -45.73 6.49
CA VAL A 549 31.28 -46.67 6.27
C VAL A 549 31.50 -46.78 4.77
N ASN A 550 32.65 -46.33 4.27
CA ASN A 550 32.95 -46.24 2.83
C ASN A 550 31.85 -45.49 2.05
N GLY A 551 31.27 -44.45 2.65
CA GLY A 551 30.16 -43.66 2.10
C GLY A 551 28.77 -44.27 2.29
N ALA A 552 28.65 -45.53 2.72
CA ALA A 552 27.36 -46.16 2.99
C ALA A 552 26.88 -45.88 4.43
N SER A 553 25.64 -45.42 4.59
CA SER A 553 25.08 -45.07 5.90
C SER A 553 24.94 -46.29 6.83
N ARG A 554 25.11 -46.05 8.13
CA ARG A 554 24.89 -47.04 9.20
C ARG A 554 23.85 -46.52 10.19
N ALA A 555 23.14 -47.45 10.82
CA ALA A 555 22.22 -47.13 11.90
C ALA A 555 23.00 -46.41 13.00
N THR A 556 22.66 -45.14 13.23
CA THR A 556 23.40 -44.21 14.08
C THR A 556 22.51 -43.76 15.22
N THR A 557 23.06 -43.75 16.44
CA THR A 557 22.41 -43.16 17.62
C THR A 557 23.15 -41.89 17.99
N PHE A 558 22.42 -40.78 18.06
CA PHE A 558 22.95 -39.53 18.60
C PHE A 558 23.01 -39.59 20.13
N VAL A 559 24.20 -39.42 20.68
CA VAL A 559 24.40 -39.38 22.15
C VAL A 559 24.52 -37.93 22.61
N SER A 560 25.39 -37.15 21.96
CA SER A 560 25.58 -35.73 22.23
C SER A 560 26.22 -35.04 21.03
N ALA A 561 26.37 -33.71 21.09
CA ALA A 561 27.10 -32.96 20.05
C ALA A 561 28.56 -33.38 19.88
N THR A 562 29.11 -34.20 20.78
CA THR A 562 30.49 -34.70 20.75
C THR A 562 30.59 -36.22 20.67
N GLN A 563 29.47 -36.96 20.67
CA GLN A 563 29.48 -38.41 20.62
C GLN A 563 28.32 -39.00 19.82
N LEU A 564 28.64 -39.99 18.98
CA LEU A 564 27.69 -40.85 18.27
C LEU A 564 28.03 -42.32 18.55
N THR A 565 27.05 -43.20 18.38
CA THR A 565 27.31 -44.64 18.22
C THR A 565 26.72 -45.14 16.92
N ALA A 566 27.33 -46.14 16.30
CA ALA A 566 26.83 -46.76 15.08
C ALA A 566 26.99 -48.27 15.08
N SER A 567 25.98 -48.98 14.56
CA SER A 567 26.04 -50.44 14.41
C SER A 567 26.84 -50.81 13.16
N ILE A 568 27.95 -51.53 13.36
CA ILE A 568 28.77 -52.10 12.30
C ILE A 568 28.38 -53.58 12.13
N PRO A 569 27.72 -53.97 11.03
CA PRO A 569 27.32 -55.35 10.81
C PRO A 569 28.52 -56.25 10.49
N ALA A 570 28.41 -57.55 10.82
CA ALA A 570 29.46 -58.54 10.51
C ALA A 570 29.79 -58.62 9.00
N SER A 571 28.84 -58.25 8.13
CA SER A 571 29.04 -58.18 6.67
C SER A 571 30.10 -57.16 6.25
N ASP A 572 30.36 -56.13 7.05
CA ASP A 572 31.42 -55.14 6.77
C ASP A 572 32.81 -55.68 7.16
N LEU A 573 32.87 -56.80 7.88
CA LEU A 573 34.06 -57.31 8.56
C LEU A 573 34.57 -58.63 7.98
N THR A 574 34.08 -59.06 6.82
CA THR A 574 34.34 -60.43 6.29
C THR A 574 35.80 -60.67 5.89
N ALA A 575 36.56 -59.63 5.58
CA ALA A 575 37.96 -59.72 5.17
C ALA A 575 38.76 -58.53 5.72
N GLY A 576 40.08 -58.67 5.80
CA GLY A 576 40.94 -57.57 6.22
C GLY A 576 40.86 -56.39 5.26
N ALA A 577 40.59 -55.20 5.80
CA ALA A 577 40.32 -53.98 5.05
C ALA A 577 40.56 -52.72 5.91
N TYR A 578 40.79 -51.59 5.24
CA TYR A 578 40.76 -50.27 5.88
C TYR A 578 39.41 -49.62 5.55
N LEU A 579 38.51 -49.57 6.52
CA LEU A 579 37.19 -48.98 6.35
C LEU A 579 37.24 -47.48 6.67
N SER A 580 36.78 -46.66 5.74
CA SER A 580 36.68 -45.19 5.90
C SER A 580 35.42 -44.84 6.69
N ILE A 581 35.59 -44.30 7.90
CA ILE A 581 34.48 -43.86 8.76
C ILE A 581 34.35 -42.34 8.69
N THR A 582 33.17 -41.85 8.32
CA THR A 582 32.83 -40.43 8.32
C THR A 582 31.50 -40.18 9.03
N VAL A 583 31.26 -38.94 9.44
CA VAL A 583 29.96 -38.49 9.96
C VAL A 583 29.40 -37.44 9.02
N SER A 584 28.14 -37.59 8.60
CA SER A 584 27.44 -36.64 7.75
C SER A 584 26.29 -35.98 8.52
N SER A 585 26.21 -34.66 8.49
CA SER A 585 25.08 -33.88 9.01
C SER A 585 24.22 -33.36 7.85
N PRO A 586 22.88 -33.37 7.96
CA PRO A 586 21.98 -33.04 6.86
C PRO A 586 21.97 -31.55 6.51
N THR A 587 21.38 -31.22 5.35
CA THR A 587 21.06 -29.85 4.94
C THR A 587 19.90 -29.26 5.76
N PRO A 588 19.75 -27.92 5.84
CA PRO A 588 20.64 -26.88 5.30
C PRO A 588 21.96 -26.78 6.06
N GLY A 589 23.03 -26.40 5.37
CA GLY A 589 24.39 -26.44 5.92
C GLY A 589 24.90 -27.87 6.09
N GLY A 590 25.49 -28.16 7.25
CA GLY A 590 26.01 -29.49 7.55
C GLY A 590 27.17 -29.88 6.63
N GLY A 591 27.22 -31.15 6.24
CA GLY A 591 28.30 -31.71 5.43
C GLY A 591 28.90 -32.96 6.06
N THR A 592 30.03 -33.41 5.51
CA THR A 592 30.69 -34.64 5.95
C THR A 592 32.01 -34.32 6.64
N SER A 593 32.28 -34.98 7.76
CA SER A 593 33.54 -34.85 8.48
C SER A 593 34.73 -35.39 7.67
N SER A 594 35.95 -35.06 8.08
CA SER A 594 37.12 -35.84 7.68
C SER A 594 36.96 -37.31 8.10
N ALA A 595 37.60 -38.21 7.34
CA ALA A 595 37.53 -39.65 7.59
C ALA A 595 38.48 -40.09 8.70
N VAL A 596 38.04 -41.07 9.50
CA VAL A 596 38.86 -41.85 10.43
C VAL A 596 38.82 -43.31 10.01
N THR A 597 39.96 -43.99 10.02
CA THR A 597 40.04 -45.38 9.55
C THR A 597 39.72 -46.37 10.67
N LEU A 598 38.79 -47.30 10.40
CA LEU A 598 38.62 -48.54 11.16
C LEU A 598 39.40 -49.65 10.45
N THR A 599 40.37 -50.26 11.14
CA THR A 599 41.19 -51.33 10.57
C THR A 599 40.59 -52.71 10.88
N VAL A 600 40.25 -53.47 9.85
CA VAL A 600 39.86 -54.88 9.97
C VAL A 600 41.10 -55.74 9.70
N ASN A 601 41.61 -56.45 10.70
CA ASN A 601 42.85 -57.21 10.62
C ASN A 601 42.60 -58.65 10.14
N ASN A 602 43.34 -59.11 9.14
CA ASN A 602 43.39 -60.53 8.76
C ASN A 602 43.93 -61.38 9.94
N PRO A 603 43.45 -62.62 10.13
CA PRO A 603 43.99 -63.52 11.14
C PRO A 603 45.46 -63.86 10.84
N LEU A 604 46.26 -64.11 11.88
CA LEU A 604 47.59 -64.69 11.72
C LEU A 604 47.43 -66.17 11.32
N PRO A 605 48.04 -66.63 10.20
CA PRO A 605 47.92 -68.03 9.79
C PRO A 605 48.75 -68.93 10.71
N ALA A 606 48.33 -70.18 10.87
CA ALA A 606 49.10 -71.21 11.58
C ALA A 606 49.07 -72.52 10.80
N ILE A 607 50.21 -73.20 10.69
CA ILE A 607 50.32 -74.51 10.04
C ILE A 607 50.25 -75.60 11.11
N THR A 608 49.42 -76.61 10.88
CA THR A 608 49.32 -77.82 11.73
C THR A 608 49.99 -79.04 11.11
N SER A 609 49.94 -79.19 9.77
CA SER A 609 50.60 -80.30 9.08
C SER A 609 50.84 -80.00 7.60
N ILE A 610 51.79 -80.72 7.00
CA ILE A 610 52.08 -80.69 5.56
C ILE A 610 52.16 -82.12 5.00
N SER A 611 51.68 -82.34 3.79
CA SER A 611 51.74 -83.64 3.11
C SER A 611 51.78 -83.48 1.58
N PRO A 612 52.59 -84.27 0.84
CA PRO A 612 53.48 -85.33 1.32
C PRO A 612 54.72 -84.80 2.06
N ASN A 613 55.20 -85.54 3.05
CA ASN A 613 56.46 -85.30 3.78
C ASN A 613 56.89 -86.63 4.45
N PRO A 614 58.09 -87.19 4.19
CA PRO A 614 59.16 -86.67 3.33
C PRO A 614 58.86 -86.75 1.83
N VAL A 615 59.67 -86.04 1.03
CA VAL A 615 59.67 -86.12 -0.45
C VAL A 615 61.08 -86.41 -0.97
N VAL A 616 61.21 -86.88 -2.22
CA VAL A 616 62.50 -87.29 -2.79
C VAL A 616 63.10 -86.20 -3.67
N ALA A 617 64.40 -85.93 -3.52
CA ALA A 617 65.13 -84.96 -4.32
C ALA A 617 65.10 -85.30 -5.82
N LEU A 618 65.09 -84.26 -6.68
CA LEU A 618 64.99 -84.40 -8.14
C LEU A 618 63.70 -85.11 -8.63
N GLY A 619 62.70 -85.29 -7.76
CA GLY A 619 61.39 -85.80 -8.13
C GLY A 619 60.60 -84.82 -9.03
N PRO A 620 59.48 -85.28 -9.64
CA PRO A 620 58.60 -84.40 -10.39
C PRO A 620 58.01 -83.30 -9.48
N SER A 621 57.51 -82.22 -10.09
CA SER A 621 56.71 -81.23 -9.35
C SER A 621 55.50 -81.90 -8.71
N PHE A 622 55.14 -81.47 -7.49
CA PHE A 622 54.04 -82.06 -6.75
C PHE A 622 53.20 -81.00 -6.03
N THR A 623 51.99 -81.38 -5.66
CA THR A 623 51.11 -80.56 -4.85
C THR A 623 51.34 -80.84 -3.36
N LEU A 624 51.85 -79.86 -2.63
CA LEU A 624 51.96 -79.91 -1.17
C LEU A 624 50.64 -79.42 -0.56
N THR A 625 49.96 -80.31 0.15
CA THR A 625 48.81 -79.96 0.98
C THR A 625 49.31 -79.40 2.31
N VAL A 626 48.91 -78.18 2.66
CA VAL A 626 49.22 -77.51 3.92
C VAL A 626 47.93 -77.36 4.71
N ASN A 627 47.80 -78.05 5.83
CA ASN A 627 46.66 -77.92 6.74
C ASN A 627 47.01 -76.97 7.90
N GLY A 628 46.03 -76.25 8.40
CA GLY A 628 46.24 -75.22 9.40
C GLY A 628 44.98 -74.48 9.81
N SER A 629 45.14 -73.23 10.23
CA SER A 629 44.06 -72.32 10.59
C SER A 629 44.39 -70.89 10.20
N GLY A 630 43.36 -70.04 10.10
CA GLY A 630 43.54 -68.62 9.78
C GLY A 630 44.01 -68.38 8.35
N PHE A 631 43.86 -69.36 7.45
CA PHE A 631 44.11 -69.12 6.03
C PHE A 631 42.97 -68.30 5.44
N ILE A 632 43.32 -67.43 4.50
CA ILE A 632 42.41 -66.57 3.75
C ILE A 632 42.66 -66.75 2.25
N ARG A 633 41.76 -66.27 1.40
CA ARG A 633 41.89 -66.42 -0.06
C ARG A 633 43.21 -65.85 -0.61
N GLY A 634 43.79 -64.85 0.06
CA GLY A 634 45.09 -64.26 -0.26
C GLY A 634 46.30 -64.89 0.44
N SER A 635 46.13 -66.01 1.16
CA SER A 635 47.25 -66.70 1.81
C SER A 635 48.24 -67.28 0.78
N VAL A 636 49.53 -67.14 1.06
CA VAL A 636 50.60 -67.67 0.20
C VAL A 636 51.48 -68.61 1.00
N VAL A 637 51.61 -69.86 0.56
CA VAL A 637 52.64 -70.79 1.05
C VAL A 637 54.00 -70.32 0.54
N ARG A 638 54.99 -70.30 1.44
CA ARG A 638 56.37 -69.92 1.17
C ARG A 638 57.29 -71.10 1.46
N PHE A 639 58.14 -71.42 0.50
CA PHE A 639 59.20 -72.43 0.58
C PHE A 639 60.53 -71.70 0.79
N ASP A 640 61.20 -71.95 1.91
CA ASP A 640 62.42 -71.25 2.35
C ASP A 640 62.29 -69.71 2.25
N GLY A 641 61.13 -69.21 2.66
CA GLY A 641 60.80 -67.78 2.61
C GLY A 641 60.32 -67.27 1.25
N SER A 642 60.48 -68.04 0.16
CA SER A 642 60.06 -67.65 -1.19
C SER A 642 58.61 -68.06 -1.48
N PRO A 643 57.74 -67.16 -1.99
CA PRO A 643 56.35 -67.47 -2.29
C PRO A 643 56.22 -68.53 -3.38
N THR A 644 55.30 -69.45 -3.20
CA THR A 644 55.02 -70.54 -4.13
C THR A 644 53.57 -70.45 -4.63
N PRO A 645 53.26 -70.82 -5.90
CA PRO A 645 51.88 -70.82 -6.38
C PRO A 645 50.96 -71.59 -5.44
N THR A 646 50.02 -70.88 -4.83
CA THR A 646 49.17 -71.37 -3.74
C THR A 646 47.72 -71.30 -4.17
N THR A 647 47.00 -72.42 -4.03
CA THR A 647 45.56 -72.51 -4.19
C THR A 647 44.91 -72.53 -2.81
N PHE A 648 44.03 -71.56 -2.55
CA PHE A 648 43.21 -71.56 -1.35
C PHE A 648 42.08 -72.57 -1.48
N ILE A 649 42.04 -73.56 -0.57
CA ILE A 649 40.96 -74.56 -0.54
C ILE A 649 39.93 -74.14 0.51
N SER A 650 40.39 -73.87 1.74
CA SER A 650 39.54 -73.42 2.84
C SER A 650 40.35 -72.65 3.88
N ALA A 651 39.68 -72.09 4.89
CA ALA A 651 40.35 -71.41 6.01
C ALA A 651 41.31 -72.31 6.81
N THR A 652 41.29 -73.62 6.56
CA THR A 652 42.13 -74.62 7.22
C THR A 652 42.98 -75.45 6.27
N GLN A 653 42.92 -75.22 4.95
CA GLN A 653 43.72 -75.97 3.98
C GLN A 653 44.13 -75.12 2.77
N LEU A 654 45.41 -75.23 2.40
CA LEU A 654 46.01 -74.69 1.18
C LEU A 654 46.67 -75.82 0.39
N GLN A 655 46.82 -75.61 -0.92
CA GLN A 655 47.65 -76.45 -1.78
C GLN A 655 48.72 -75.59 -2.45
N ALA A 656 49.98 -75.99 -2.36
CA ALA A 656 51.10 -75.30 -2.99
C ALA A 656 51.76 -76.18 -4.05
N GLN A 657 52.04 -75.63 -5.24
CA GLN A 657 52.77 -76.35 -6.28
C GLN A 657 54.27 -76.22 -6.05
N ILE A 658 54.90 -77.28 -5.53
CA ILE A 658 56.35 -77.34 -5.37
C ILE A 658 56.95 -77.87 -6.68
N SER A 659 57.76 -77.04 -7.34
CA SER A 659 58.47 -77.42 -8.55
C SER A 659 59.64 -78.37 -8.26
N SER A 660 60.03 -79.18 -9.25
CA SER A 660 61.20 -80.07 -9.15
C SER A 660 62.49 -79.31 -8.81
N ASN A 661 62.61 -78.05 -9.25
CA ASN A 661 63.76 -77.19 -8.98
C ASN A 661 63.88 -76.80 -7.50
N GLN A 662 62.76 -76.74 -6.75
CA GLN A 662 62.75 -76.38 -5.33
C GLN A 662 63.23 -77.54 -4.43
N ILE A 663 63.26 -78.78 -4.95
CA ILE A 663 63.65 -79.99 -4.22
C ILE A 663 64.96 -80.60 -4.75
N ILE A 664 65.86 -79.78 -5.31
CA ILE A 664 67.19 -80.25 -5.74
C ILE A 664 68.10 -80.49 -4.53
N SER A 665 68.01 -79.64 -3.51
CA SER A 665 68.80 -79.79 -2.29
C SER A 665 68.16 -80.83 -1.37
N ILE A 666 68.95 -81.79 -0.91
CA ILE A 666 68.55 -82.68 0.19
C ILE A 666 68.59 -81.91 1.51
N GLY A 667 67.72 -82.25 2.46
CA GLY A 667 67.70 -81.66 3.78
C GLY A 667 66.33 -81.17 4.25
N GLN A 668 66.33 -80.28 5.23
CA GLN A 668 65.15 -79.70 5.83
C GLN A 668 64.86 -78.34 5.20
N HIS A 669 63.64 -78.16 4.69
CA HIS A 669 63.16 -76.94 4.08
C HIS A 669 62.01 -76.35 4.90
N SER A 670 62.01 -75.03 5.05
CA SER A 670 61.04 -74.29 5.85
C SER A 670 59.80 -73.98 5.02
N ILE A 671 58.64 -74.48 5.45
CA ILE A 671 57.33 -74.15 4.88
C ILE A 671 56.61 -73.20 5.83
N THR A 672 56.26 -72.02 5.34
CA THR A 672 55.42 -71.05 6.08
C THR A 672 54.23 -70.62 5.23
N VAL A 673 53.19 -70.07 5.86
CA VAL A 673 52.07 -69.43 5.17
C VAL A 673 52.07 -67.96 5.55
N PHE A 674 51.85 -67.08 4.57
CA PHE A 674 51.77 -65.64 4.78
C PHE A 674 50.39 -65.12 4.43
N ASN A 675 49.80 -64.35 5.35
CA ASN A 675 48.60 -63.56 5.08
C ASN A 675 48.98 -62.09 4.88
N PRO A 676 48.44 -61.41 3.84
CA PRO A 676 48.67 -59.98 3.63
C PRO A 676 48.09 -59.09 4.74
N ALA A 677 48.60 -57.86 4.83
CA ALA A 677 48.07 -56.78 5.64
C ALA A 677 46.68 -56.29 5.13
N PRO A 678 45.89 -55.55 5.94
CA PRO A 678 46.06 -55.25 7.36
C PRO A 678 46.01 -56.49 8.25
N GLY A 679 46.77 -56.50 9.35
CA GLY A 679 46.97 -57.69 10.18
C GLY A 679 47.78 -58.76 9.45
N GLY A 680 47.36 -60.03 9.60
CA GLY A 680 48.02 -61.16 8.95
C GLY A 680 49.45 -61.38 9.45
N GLY A 681 50.36 -61.73 8.55
CA GLY A 681 51.74 -62.07 8.85
C GLY A 681 52.11 -63.49 8.47
N THR A 682 53.33 -63.89 8.83
CA THR A 682 53.87 -65.23 8.56
C THR A 682 53.50 -66.18 9.70
N SER A 683 53.06 -67.39 9.36
CA SER A 683 52.77 -68.46 10.31
C SER A 683 54.01 -68.99 11.03
N ASN A 684 53.80 -69.90 11.97
CA ASN A 684 54.84 -70.85 12.36
C ASN A 684 55.38 -71.63 11.14
N SER A 685 56.63 -72.12 11.23
CA SER A 685 57.26 -72.93 10.19
C SER A 685 56.97 -74.43 10.39
N ALA A 686 56.68 -75.12 9.29
CA ALA A 686 56.63 -76.58 9.20
C ALA A 686 57.80 -77.08 8.35
N THR A 687 58.43 -78.18 8.75
CA THR A 687 59.62 -78.69 8.07
C THR A 687 59.27 -79.74 7.01
N LEU A 688 59.57 -79.45 5.75
CA LEU A 688 59.57 -80.44 4.67
C LEU A 688 60.94 -81.12 4.61
N THR A 689 60.97 -82.45 4.67
CA THR A 689 62.19 -83.24 4.58
C THR A 689 62.37 -83.78 3.16
N VAL A 690 63.45 -83.39 2.50
CA VAL A 690 63.83 -83.86 1.16
C VAL A 690 64.95 -84.89 1.30
N VAL A 691 64.70 -86.13 0.85
CA VAL A 691 65.61 -87.28 0.98
C VAL A 691 66.12 -87.78 -0.38
N SER A 692 67.19 -88.58 -0.38
CA SER A 692 67.72 -89.24 -1.58
C SER A 692 67.13 -90.66 -1.74
N LEU A 693 67.03 -91.13 -2.99
CA LEU A 693 66.52 -92.47 -3.37
C LEU A 693 67.62 -93.57 -3.36
N LEU A 694 68.71 -93.39 -2.60
CA LEU A 694 69.77 -94.41 -2.52
C LEU A 694 69.27 -95.69 -1.81
N VAL A 695 68.85 -96.67 -2.60
CA VAL A 695 68.79 -98.07 -2.18
C VAL A 695 70.23 -98.51 -1.88
N LYS A 696 70.46 -99.00 -0.67
CA LYS A 696 71.73 -99.57 -0.22
C LYS A 696 72.09 -100.78 -1.09
N VAL A 697 72.95 -100.60 -2.09
CA VAL A 697 73.62 -101.73 -2.76
C VAL A 697 74.63 -102.28 -1.76
N VAL A 698 74.34 -103.46 -1.20
CA VAL A 698 75.30 -104.27 -0.45
C VAL A 698 76.32 -104.80 -1.45
N ALA A 699 77.61 -104.51 -1.25
CA ALA A 699 78.69 -104.98 -2.09
C ALA A 699 78.81 -106.52 -2.08
N PRO A 700 79.06 -107.19 -3.22
CA PRO A 700 79.58 -108.55 -3.23
C PRO A 700 81.11 -108.57 -3.28
N ASN A 701 81.69 -109.15 -2.22
CA ASN A 701 82.90 -109.96 -2.10
C ASN A 701 84.23 -109.56 -2.81
N PRO A 702 85.35 -109.32 -2.08
CA PRO A 702 86.66 -108.95 -2.62
C PRO A 702 87.56 -110.16 -2.97
N GLU A 703 87.21 -110.95 -4.01
CA GLU A 703 88.05 -112.08 -4.46
C GLU A 703 88.40 -112.11 -5.97
N LEU A 704 88.21 -111.02 -6.72
CA LEU A 704 88.67 -110.95 -8.11
C LEU A 704 89.45 -109.66 -8.37
N ALA A 705 90.64 -109.58 -7.75
CA ALA A 705 91.66 -108.58 -8.04
C ALA A 705 92.96 -109.28 -8.48
N ALA A 706 93.00 -109.78 -9.72
CA ALA A 706 94.23 -110.12 -10.43
C ALA A 706 93.98 -110.40 -11.92
N ALA A 707 93.97 -109.36 -12.76
CA ALA A 707 94.39 -109.45 -14.15
C ALA A 707 94.53 -108.05 -14.77
N LEU A 708 95.81 -107.65 -14.98
CA LEU A 708 96.32 -106.85 -16.12
C LEU A 708 95.81 -105.40 -16.22
N ASP A 709 96.54 -104.39 -15.75
CA ASP A 709 97.77 -103.82 -16.34
C ASP A 709 97.68 -103.53 -17.84
N VAL A 710 97.67 -102.24 -18.19
CA VAL A 710 98.59 -101.52 -19.10
C VAL A 710 97.87 -100.25 -19.61
N ARG A 711 98.19 -99.11 -18.97
CA ARG A 711 98.89 -97.90 -19.50
C ARG A 711 98.51 -97.30 -20.89
N PRO A 712 98.86 -96.02 -21.15
CA PRO A 712 97.90 -94.97 -21.47
C PRO A 712 98.21 -94.21 -22.79
N GLU A 713 97.55 -93.05 -22.95
CA GLU A 713 97.91 -91.86 -23.77
C GLU A 713 97.17 -91.70 -25.13
N PRO A 714 97.10 -90.49 -25.74
CA PRO A 714 96.49 -89.24 -25.25
C PRO A 714 95.90 -88.38 -26.42
N TYR A 715 95.88 -87.04 -26.26
CA TYR A 715 95.81 -85.96 -27.29
C TYR A 715 94.39 -85.38 -27.60
N VAL A 716 94.11 -84.06 -27.70
CA VAL A 716 94.76 -82.76 -27.37
C VAL A 716 93.80 -81.59 -27.77
N ARG A 717 93.89 -80.47 -27.04
CA ARG A 717 93.58 -79.02 -27.31
C ARG A 717 92.48 -78.58 -28.31
N ARG A 718 91.75 -77.51 -27.99
CA ARG A 718 92.06 -76.05 -28.20
C ARG A 718 90.84 -75.18 -27.82
N GLU A 719 91.11 -74.01 -27.24
CA GLU A 719 90.17 -72.86 -27.09
C GLU A 719 90.10 -72.00 -28.39
N PRO A 720 89.64 -70.73 -28.39
CA PRO A 720 88.44 -70.04 -27.85
C PRO A 720 87.68 -69.23 -28.96
N PHE A 721 86.61 -68.49 -28.63
CA PHE A 721 86.32 -67.06 -28.98
C PHE A 721 84.82 -66.71 -29.10
N PHE A 722 84.50 -65.52 -28.57
CA PHE A 722 83.27 -64.72 -28.75
C PHE A 722 83.08 -64.22 -30.20
N PRO A 723 81.88 -63.69 -30.55
CA PRO A 723 81.78 -62.23 -30.70
C PRO A 723 80.45 -61.59 -30.23
N GLU A 724 80.53 -60.29 -29.95
CA GLU A 724 79.43 -59.29 -29.89
C GLU A 724 78.91 -58.92 -31.30
N LEU A 725 77.66 -58.40 -31.40
CA LEU A 725 77.33 -57.02 -31.82
C LEU A 725 75.85 -56.80 -32.23
N VAL A 726 75.41 -55.56 -31.94
CA VAL A 726 74.20 -54.77 -32.31
C VAL A 726 72.96 -54.88 -31.43
#